data_AF-A0A7J6DY54-F1
#
_entry.id   AF-A0A7J6DY54-F1
#
_cell.length_a   1.000
_cell.length_b   1.000
_cell.length_c   1.000
_cell.angle_alpha   90.00
_cell.angle_beta   90.00
_cell.angle_gamma   90.00
#
_symmetry.space_group_name_H-M   'P 1'
#
loop_
_entity.id
_entity.type
_entity.pdbx_description
1 polymer ?
#
loop_
_entity_poly.entity_id
_entity_poly.type
_entity_poly.pdbx_seq_one_letter_code
_entity_poly.pdbx_strand_id
1 'polypeptide(L)'
;MAAETHKDELIWVPKEDEEERARVDIYKYIFGFVEMAVVKCAIELGIADAIESHGRPMSLLELSSALGCAAPALHRIMRFLVNRKLFKEIRKENVQDSEQPSLYAQTALSRLLLRSGEKSMATFVLMESSPPMLAPWHGLSARVKTEVTSLAPSPFEVANGKDLWSYCEANPHHSQLFNESMACNARVTVEAILEGCSDVFDGISSIVDVGGGNGTALRMLVRACPWIRGINFDLPHVVSVALKSEGVEHVGGDMFKFVPKADAAFLMSVLHDWEDDECIQILKKCREAIPENKGKVIMVECVIEENNNNVEEKHEELELKDVGLFLDMVMIAHTNKGKERTLEEWAYVLGQAGFNRYNIRTINAIHMERLPSLSAQMRDLRFAYISAQMHGQISVMVVESDHKIKLDACKNKGALLTLAEFVISQQLFSTSQVLSGEQDGMTVNSNLYISRLRKSLVKIQSQLRYIESTFPSDPTPPPSPEAYAPTLDEELETGKLQYHRDRAMAVETHKDELIWIPKEDEEERARVDIYKYIFGFVEMAVVKCAIELGIADAIESHGSPMSLLELSSALGCAAPALLRIMRFLTNRKLFKEIRINENVQDSEQPSLYAQTALSRLILRSGEKSMATFVLMESSPPMLAPWHGLSARVKTEVDDSSAPSPFEVANGKDVWSYAAANPGHSQLINEAMACNARVTVAAILDGCLDVFDGIGTIVDVGGGNGTALRMLVRACPWIRGINFDLPHVVSVALKSEGVEHVGGDMFKFVPKADAAFLMSVLHDWEDDECIQILKKCREAIPGDKGKVIMVECVIEENNNNVEEKHEELELKDVGLFLDMVMIAHTNKGKERTLEEWAYVLAQADPARGGQDNAAIADKDKLPQATTQVDVTGDGETAEVGTLHNIEKKKHRGDQPVDEVEFYELDPESYKVLIMDEIQEGDHHDELTWRLNEKEEEERARIDIYKYVFGFVEMAVVKCAIELGIADTIESHGRPISLLDLSSALSCNPHNLHRIMRFLVNRRIFKEIKNDTVNDKGCLYVQTSLSRLLIKSGERSMASFVLMESSNPMLAPWHGLSARVKAEATDALTPFEAANGVDVWSYAAANPDHSQLINEAMACNARVTVAAILNGCLDVFDGVGSIVDVGGGNGTTLQLLVKGCPWINQGINFDLPHVVSVALKSDGVVHVGGDMFDSCKEAIPEKGKVIIVESVIENNKLEENVMKKELELKDVGLFLDMTMMAHTNKGKERSLDEWVYVLHQA
;
A
#
# COMPACT_ATOMS: atom_id res chain seq x y z
N MET A 1 24.76 -39.64 10.86
CA MET A 1 24.27 -40.22 9.59
C MET A 1 22.77 -40.38 9.76
N ALA A 2 22.00 -39.31 9.73
CA ALA A 2 21.81 -38.40 8.59
C ALA A 2 21.06 -39.12 7.46
N ALA A 3 19.76 -38.88 7.42
CA ALA A 3 18.88 -39.08 6.30
C ALA A 3 17.99 -37.84 6.29
N GLU A 4 18.28 -36.91 5.38
CA GLU A 4 17.52 -35.66 5.25
C GLU A 4 16.10 -35.98 4.79
N THR A 5 15.11 -35.57 5.59
CA THR A 5 13.77 -35.30 5.07
C THR A 5 13.85 -33.99 4.30
N HIS A 6 13.55 -34.03 2.99
CA HIS A 6 13.25 -32.82 2.24
C HIS A 6 12.07 -32.12 2.93
N LYS A 7 12.36 -31.00 3.57
CA LYS A 7 11.36 -29.97 3.84
C LYS A 7 11.22 -29.20 2.54
N ASP A 8 10.00 -29.05 2.05
CA ASP A 8 9.69 -28.02 1.09
C ASP A 8 9.59 -26.72 1.89
N GLU A 9 10.66 -25.93 1.85
CA GLU A 9 10.76 -24.66 2.55
C GLU A 9 9.90 -23.63 1.82
N LEU A 10 8.74 -23.27 2.39
CA LEU A 10 8.05 -22.04 2.03
C LEU A 10 8.93 -20.85 2.47
N ILE A 11 9.78 -20.41 1.54
CA ILE A 11 10.65 -19.26 1.71
C ILE A 11 9.79 -18.00 1.72
N TRP A 12 9.62 -17.41 2.90
CA TRP A 12 9.05 -16.07 3.04
C TRP A 12 10.07 -15.04 2.52
N VAL A 13 9.71 -14.34 1.44
CA VAL A 13 10.51 -13.26 0.84
C VAL A 13 10.15 -11.95 1.55
N PRO A 14 11.11 -11.04 1.83
CA PRO A 14 10.82 -9.79 2.54
C PRO A 14 9.79 -8.92 1.79
N LYS A 15 8.79 -8.40 2.54
CA LYS A 15 7.68 -7.58 2.00
C LYS A 15 8.12 -6.32 1.25
N GLU A 16 9.25 -5.73 1.62
CA GLU A 16 9.76 -4.47 1.07
C GLU A 16 9.80 -4.48 -0.47
N ASP A 17 10.51 -5.48 -1.02
CA ASP A 17 10.74 -5.73 -2.45
C ASP A 17 9.45 -6.07 -3.23
N GLU A 18 8.44 -6.66 -2.57
CA GLU A 18 7.09 -6.85 -3.14
C GLU A 18 6.36 -5.52 -3.26
N GLU A 19 6.46 -4.69 -2.23
CA GLU A 19 5.68 -3.47 -2.08
C GLU A 19 6.29 -2.32 -2.93
N GLU A 20 7.61 -2.29 -3.17
CA GLU A 20 8.23 -1.44 -4.20
C GLU A 20 7.92 -1.92 -5.61
N ARG A 21 7.93 -3.22 -5.84
CA ARG A 21 7.49 -3.82 -7.11
C ARG A 21 6.02 -3.51 -7.38
N ALA A 22 5.16 -3.51 -6.36
CA ALA A 22 3.78 -3.02 -6.46
C ALA A 22 3.72 -1.52 -6.83
N ARG A 23 4.56 -0.66 -6.22
CA ARG A 23 4.67 0.76 -6.60
C ARG A 23 5.14 0.97 -8.05
N VAL A 24 5.89 0.05 -8.64
CA VAL A 24 6.28 0.09 -10.07
C VAL A 24 5.23 -0.56 -10.96
N ASP A 25 4.58 -1.62 -10.48
CA ASP A 25 3.59 -2.40 -11.22
C ASP A 25 2.26 -1.68 -11.34
N ILE A 26 1.91 -0.82 -10.38
CA ILE A 26 0.72 0.04 -10.45
C ILE A 26 0.73 0.88 -11.75
N TYR A 27 1.91 1.40 -12.15
CA TYR A 27 2.13 2.09 -13.43
C TYR A 27 1.80 1.28 -14.68
N LYS A 28 1.88 -0.06 -14.63
CA LYS A 28 1.46 -0.93 -15.73
C LYS A 28 -0.06 -0.84 -15.95
N TYR A 29 -0.83 -0.63 -14.88
CA TYR A 29 -2.28 -0.42 -14.94
C TYR A 29 -2.63 1.02 -15.34
N ILE A 30 -1.99 2.06 -14.76
CA ILE A 30 -2.16 3.47 -15.17
C ILE A 30 -2.06 3.63 -16.68
N PHE A 31 -0.93 3.17 -17.21
CA PHE A 31 -0.48 3.42 -18.55
C PHE A 31 -0.70 2.20 -19.46
N GLY A 32 -1.49 1.21 -19.02
CA GLY A 32 -1.77 -0.01 -19.80
C GLY A 32 -2.38 0.29 -21.17
N PHE A 33 -3.23 1.32 -21.25
CA PHE A 33 -3.81 1.79 -22.52
C PHE A 33 -2.75 2.31 -23.51
N VAL A 34 -1.58 2.75 -23.04
CA VAL A 34 -0.51 3.32 -23.88
C VAL A 34 0.09 2.26 -24.80
N GLU A 35 0.23 1.01 -24.33
CA GLU A 35 0.72 -0.07 -25.18
C GLU A 35 -0.22 -0.32 -26.35
N MET A 36 -1.51 -0.54 -26.08
CA MET A 36 -2.53 -0.70 -27.11
C MET A 36 -2.58 0.49 -28.08
N ALA A 37 -2.54 1.73 -27.57
CA ALA A 37 -2.60 2.94 -28.41
C ALA A 37 -1.37 3.09 -29.32
N VAL A 38 -0.17 2.79 -28.82
CA VAL A 38 1.07 2.88 -29.62
C VAL A 38 1.17 1.71 -30.62
N VAL A 39 0.68 0.51 -30.27
CA VAL A 39 0.59 -0.63 -31.20
C VAL A 39 -0.42 -0.36 -32.31
N LYS A 40 -1.61 0.17 -31.97
CA LYS A 40 -2.59 0.66 -32.95
C LYS A 40 -1.96 1.66 -33.91
N CYS A 41 -1.28 2.68 -33.39
CA CYS A 41 -0.58 3.68 -34.20
C CYS A 41 0.50 3.04 -35.11
N ALA A 42 1.22 2.01 -34.65
CA ALA A 42 2.18 1.29 -35.47
C ALA A 42 1.53 0.56 -36.66
N ILE A 43 0.36 -0.04 -36.45
CA ILE A 43 -0.46 -0.66 -37.51
C ILE A 43 -1.00 0.41 -38.46
N GLU A 44 -1.59 1.50 -37.93
CA GLU A 44 -2.20 2.61 -38.69
C GLU A 44 -1.20 3.43 -39.52
N LEU A 45 0.06 3.51 -39.07
CA LEU A 45 1.18 4.03 -39.87
C LEU A 45 1.70 2.99 -40.87
N GLY A 46 1.67 1.69 -40.51
CA GLY A 46 2.20 0.60 -41.36
C GLY A 46 3.70 0.37 -41.14
N ILE A 47 4.16 0.53 -39.89
CA ILE A 47 5.58 0.43 -39.53
C ILE A 47 6.14 -0.97 -39.84
N ALA A 48 5.39 -2.01 -39.49
CA ALA A 48 5.75 -3.40 -39.80
C ALA A 48 5.82 -3.63 -41.32
N ASP A 49 4.79 -3.20 -42.05
CA ASP A 49 4.68 -3.37 -43.50
C ASP A 49 5.81 -2.64 -44.25
N ALA A 50 6.22 -1.46 -43.79
CA ALA A 50 7.32 -0.70 -44.37
C ALA A 50 8.67 -1.41 -44.21
N ILE A 51 8.99 -1.90 -43.00
CA ILE A 51 10.25 -2.61 -42.72
C ILE A 51 10.28 -3.97 -43.45
N GLU A 52 9.16 -4.69 -43.49
CA GLU A 52 9.04 -5.96 -44.22
C GLU A 52 9.20 -5.76 -45.74
N SER A 53 8.49 -4.78 -46.32
CA SER A 53 8.55 -4.46 -47.77
C SER A 53 9.94 -3.98 -48.20
N HIS A 54 10.68 -3.35 -47.30
CA HIS A 54 12.05 -2.89 -47.55
C HIS A 54 13.09 -4.01 -47.46
N GLY A 55 12.76 -5.16 -46.85
CA GLY A 55 13.57 -6.38 -46.81
C GLY A 55 14.87 -6.29 -46.00
N ARG A 56 15.15 -5.15 -45.36
CA ARG A 56 16.31 -4.93 -44.46
C ARG A 56 15.97 -3.91 -43.37
N PRO A 57 16.73 -3.88 -42.25
CA PRO A 57 16.58 -2.84 -41.24
C PRO A 57 16.65 -1.43 -41.81
N MET A 58 15.78 -0.55 -41.32
CA MET A 58 15.59 0.83 -41.78
C MET A 58 16.09 1.83 -40.73
N SER A 59 16.85 2.83 -41.15
CA SER A 59 17.12 4.00 -40.31
C SER A 59 15.84 4.78 -40.02
N LEU A 60 15.84 5.58 -38.95
CA LEU A 60 14.73 6.49 -38.62
C LEU A 60 14.30 7.36 -39.81
N LEU A 61 15.26 7.86 -40.60
CA LEU A 61 14.99 8.74 -41.75
C LEU A 61 14.40 7.97 -42.94
N GLU A 62 14.90 6.76 -43.24
CA GLU A 62 14.31 5.88 -44.26
C GLU A 62 12.86 5.53 -43.89
N LEU A 63 12.62 5.17 -42.62
CA LEU A 63 11.30 4.79 -42.11
C LEU A 63 10.34 6.00 -42.10
N SER A 64 10.77 7.16 -41.62
CA SER A 64 10.04 8.43 -41.68
C SER A 64 9.65 8.81 -43.11
N SER A 65 10.57 8.62 -44.07
CA SER A 65 10.34 8.90 -45.49
C SER A 65 9.35 7.92 -46.12
N ALA A 66 9.43 6.63 -45.79
CA ALA A 66 8.53 5.59 -46.31
C ALA A 66 7.10 5.72 -45.76
N LEU A 67 6.95 6.12 -44.50
CA LEU A 67 5.66 6.29 -43.82
C LEU A 67 5.04 7.70 -44.02
N GLY A 68 5.82 8.66 -44.52
CA GLY A 68 5.38 10.04 -44.70
C GLY A 68 5.15 10.83 -43.40
N CYS A 69 5.77 10.41 -42.29
CA CYS A 69 5.55 10.97 -40.95
C CYS A 69 6.81 11.65 -40.39
N ALA A 70 6.64 12.56 -39.42
CA ALA A 70 7.75 13.35 -38.87
C ALA A 70 8.73 12.50 -38.02
N ALA A 71 10.01 12.50 -38.38
CA ALA A 71 11.06 11.71 -37.72
C ALA A 71 11.12 11.87 -36.18
N PRO A 72 10.99 13.06 -35.56
CA PRO A 72 11.04 13.18 -34.09
C PRO A 72 9.88 12.50 -33.37
N ALA A 73 8.67 12.49 -33.96
CA ALA A 73 7.51 11.82 -33.40
C ALA A 73 7.63 10.29 -33.59
N LEU A 74 8.02 9.86 -34.79
CA LEU A 74 8.30 8.46 -35.09
C LEU A 74 9.41 7.90 -34.17
N HIS A 75 10.43 8.68 -33.86
CA HIS A 75 11.50 8.26 -32.93
C HIS A 75 10.98 7.92 -31.53
N ARG A 76 10.03 8.72 -31.01
CA ARG A 76 9.41 8.45 -29.70
C ARG A 76 8.59 7.15 -29.73
N ILE A 77 7.83 6.93 -30.80
CA ILE A 77 7.05 5.70 -31.04
C ILE A 77 7.99 4.49 -31.16
N MET A 78 9.01 4.56 -32.01
CA MET A 78 9.97 3.47 -32.20
C MET A 78 10.77 3.17 -30.93
N ARG A 79 11.15 4.19 -30.15
CA ARG A 79 11.82 3.99 -28.85
C ARG A 79 10.93 3.22 -27.86
N PHE A 80 9.64 3.53 -27.81
CA PHE A 80 8.68 2.79 -26.97
C PHE A 80 8.52 1.34 -27.46
N LEU A 81 8.24 1.14 -28.75
CA LEU A 81 8.05 -0.17 -29.35
C LEU A 81 9.31 -1.07 -29.29
N VAL A 82 10.51 -0.48 -29.35
CA VAL A 82 11.77 -1.22 -29.16
C VAL A 82 11.96 -1.60 -27.70
N ASN A 83 11.65 -0.71 -26.76
CA ASN A 83 11.75 -1.01 -25.32
C ASN A 83 10.78 -2.13 -24.91
N ARG A 84 9.57 -2.14 -25.48
CA ARG A 84 8.59 -3.24 -25.37
C ARG A 84 8.91 -4.48 -26.21
N LYS A 85 10.09 -4.52 -26.87
CA LYS A 85 10.59 -5.65 -27.69
C LYS A 85 9.73 -6.00 -28.92
N LEU A 86 8.78 -5.15 -29.31
CA LEU A 86 8.02 -5.34 -30.56
C LEU A 86 8.92 -5.18 -31.78
N PHE A 87 9.77 -4.16 -31.79
CA PHE A 87 10.80 -3.97 -32.83
C PHE A 87 12.20 -4.06 -32.22
N LYS A 88 13.22 -4.27 -33.05
CA LYS A 88 14.63 -4.32 -32.61
C LYS A 88 15.41 -3.13 -33.13
N GLU A 89 16.06 -2.39 -32.24
CA GLU A 89 17.09 -1.42 -32.63
C GLU A 89 18.44 -2.14 -32.83
N ILE A 90 19.15 -1.79 -33.90
CA ILE A 90 20.47 -2.29 -34.25
C ILE A 90 21.41 -1.08 -34.29
N ARG A 91 22.35 -1.04 -33.35
CA ARG A 91 23.46 -0.08 -33.30
C ARG A 91 24.71 -0.74 -33.87
N LYS A 92 25.54 0.03 -34.60
CA LYS A 92 26.85 -0.46 -35.07
C LYS A 92 27.89 -0.22 -33.99
N GLU A 93 28.29 -1.27 -33.29
CA GLU A 93 29.48 -1.25 -32.46
C GLU A 93 30.73 -1.08 -33.35
N ASN A 94 31.70 -0.27 -32.88
CA ASN A 94 33.00 0.05 -33.53
C ASN A 94 33.05 1.21 -34.56
N VAL A 95 32.31 2.31 -34.36
CA VAL A 95 32.70 3.62 -34.93
C VAL A 95 32.62 4.69 -33.85
N GLN A 96 33.70 5.47 -33.66
CA GLN A 96 33.76 6.55 -32.66
C GLN A 96 33.06 7.85 -33.09
N ASP A 97 32.44 7.88 -34.28
CA ASP A 97 31.59 8.99 -34.73
C ASP A 97 30.15 8.81 -34.23
N SER A 98 29.70 9.73 -33.40
CA SER A 98 28.34 9.79 -32.82
C SER A 98 27.23 10.19 -33.82
N GLU A 99 27.48 10.08 -35.14
CA GLU A 99 26.58 10.55 -36.21
C GLU A 99 25.90 9.43 -37.02
N GLN A 100 26.20 8.15 -36.80
CA GLN A 100 25.51 7.05 -37.52
C GLN A 100 24.11 6.78 -36.91
N PRO A 101 23.02 6.84 -37.71
CA PRO A 101 21.68 6.60 -37.19
C PRO A 101 21.42 5.12 -36.88
N SER A 102 20.73 4.87 -35.77
CA SER A 102 20.16 3.55 -35.42
C SER A 102 19.28 2.98 -36.55
N LEU A 103 19.35 1.65 -36.73
CA LEU A 103 18.47 0.92 -37.66
C LEU A 103 17.41 0.13 -36.88
N TYR A 104 16.17 0.11 -37.37
CA TYR A 104 15.06 -0.66 -36.81
C TYR A 104 14.75 -1.90 -37.66
N ALA A 105 14.48 -3.03 -36.99
CA ALA A 105 14.22 -4.32 -37.60
C ALA A 105 12.97 -5.00 -36.99
N GLN A 106 12.34 -5.87 -37.77
CA GLN A 106 11.21 -6.72 -37.36
C GLN A 106 11.63 -7.76 -36.30
N THR A 107 10.72 -8.06 -35.36
CA THR A 107 10.80 -9.25 -34.49
C THR A 107 9.76 -10.30 -34.93
N ALA A 108 9.52 -11.34 -34.12
CA ALA A 108 8.37 -12.22 -34.32
C ALA A 108 7.05 -11.47 -34.04
N LEU A 109 7.01 -10.69 -32.95
CA LEU A 109 5.81 -9.99 -32.48
C LEU A 109 5.37 -8.88 -33.45
N SER A 110 6.28 -8.06 -33.98
CA SER A 110 5.90 -7.03 -34.97
C SER A 110 5.43 -7.60 -36.31
N ARG A 111 5.74 -8.86 -36.64
CA ARG A 111 5.17 -9.51 -37.84
C ARG A 111 3.71 -9.89 -37.67
N LEU A 112 3.23 -10.09 -36.45
CA LEU A 112 1.79 -10.23 -36.18
C LEU A 112 1.03 -8.92 -36.42
N LEU A 113 1.73 -7.78 -36.49
CA LEU A 113 1.17 -6.44 -36.75
C LEU A 113 1.14 -6.05 -38.23
N LEU A 114 1.59 -6.92 -39.14
CA LEU A 114 1.45 -6.70 -40.59
C LEU A 114 -0.04 -6.59 -40.95
N ARG A 115 -0.42 -5.63 -41.79
CA ARG A 115 -1.84 -5.41 -42.16
C ARG A 115 -2.46 -6.57 -42.95
N SER A 116 -1.63 -7.46 -43.49
CA SER A 116 -2.05 -8.65 -44.21
C SER A 116 -1.06 -9.79 -43.99
N GLY A 117 -1.55 -11.02 -44.09
CA GLY A 117 -0.79 -12.24 -43.84
C GLY A 117 -1.65 -13.28 -43.14
N GLU A 118 -1.31 -14.56 -43.29
CA GLU A 118 -2.07 -15.66 -42.68
C GLU A 118 -2.04 -15.56 -41.15
N LYS A 119 -0.88 -15.24 -40.57
CA LYS A 119 -0.64 -15.10 -39.12
C LYS A 119 -0.75 -13.66 -38.58
N SER A 120 -1.42 -12.75 -39.29
CA SER A 120 -1.65 -11.39 -38.80
C SER A 120 -2.71 -11.37 -37.70
N MET A 121 -2.51 -10.56 -36.66
CA MET A 121 -3.46 -10.20 -35.62
C MET A 121 -3.88 -8.73 -35.68
N ALA A 122 -3.46 -8.00 -36.74
CA ALA A 122 -3.62 -6.56 -36.83
C ALA A 122 -5.09 -6.10 -36.83
N THR A 123 -5.99 -6.83 -37.48
CA THR A 123 -7.44 -6.53 -37.48
C THR A 123 -8.04 -6.68 -36.09
N PHE A 124 -7.66 -7.71 -35.33
CA PHE A 124 -8.10 -7.93 -33.95
C PHE A 124 -7.71 -6.74 -33.05
N VAL A 125 -6.45 -6.29 -33.13
CA VAL A 125 -6.00 -5.10 -32.39
C VAL A 125 -6.76 -3.84 -32.83
N LEU A 126 -7.00 -3.65 -34.13
CA LEU A 126 -7.76 -2.50 -34.65
C LEU A 126 -9.24 -2.52 -34.24
N MET A 127 -9.83 -3.71 -34.07
CA MET A 127 -11.19 -3.89 -33.57
C MET A 127 -11.29 -3.53 -32.10
N GLU A 128 -10.51 -4.18 -31.22
CA GLU A 128 -10.54 -3.92 -29.77
C GLU A 128 -10.20 -2.47 -29.44
N SER A 129 -9.22 -1.89 -30.15
CA SER A 129 -8.85 -0.48 -29.99
C SER A 129 -9.75 0.50 -30.76
N SER A 130 -10.85 0.05 -31.37
CA SER A 130 -11.79 0.93 -32.06
C SER A 130 -12.68 1.69 -31.05
N PRO A 131 -13.11 2.94 -31.34
CA PRO A 131 -13.92 3.70 -30.38
C PRO A 131 -15.20 2.99 -29.89
N PRO A 132 -15.97 2.25 -30.72
CA PRO A 132 -17.13 1.49 -30.26
C PRO A 132 -16.81 0.35 -29.29
N MET A 133 -15.62 -0.25 -29.36
CA MET A 133 -15.17 -1.35 -28.50
C MET A 133 -14.45 -0.85 -27.23
N LEU A 134 -13.90 0.37 -27.26
CA LEU A 134 -13.25 1.01 -26.10
C LEU A 134 -14.23 1.76 -25.19
N ALA A 135 -15.25 2.43 -25.73
CA ALA A 135 -16.25 3.14 -24.93
C ALA A 135 -16.98 2.30 -23.85
N PRO A 136 -17.30 1.00 -24.07
CA PRO A 136 -17.95 0.13 -23.08
C PRO A 136 -17.16 -0.02 -21.77
N TRP A 137 -15.81 -0.02 -21.83
CA TRP A 137 -14.94 -0.21 -20.67
C TRP A 137 -15.09 0.89 -19.61
N HIS A 138 -15.54 2.09 -20.01
CA HIS A 138 -15.87 3.17 -19.07
C HIS A 138 -17.13 2.88 -18.23
N GLY A 139 -17.97 1.94 -18.64
CA GLY A 139 -19.21 1.55 -17.97
C GLY A 139 -19.10 0.36 -17.01
N LEU A 140 -17.92 -0.28 -16.88
CA LEU A 140 -17.77 -1.50 -16.08
C LEU A 140 -18.19 -1.33 -14.60
N SER A 141 -17.80 -0.22 -13.96
CA SER A 141 -18.19 0.03 -12.56
C SER A 141 -19.70 0.22 -12.40
N ALA A 142 -20.37 0.85 -13.35
CA ALA A 142 -21.83 0.97 -13.37
C ALA A 142 -22.51 -0.40 -13.61
N ARG A 143 -21.92 -1.24 -14.47
CA ARG A 143 -22.41 -2.60 -14.74
C ARG A 143 -22.34 -3.51 -13.51
N VAL A 144 -21.26 -3.43 -12.73
CA VAL A 144 -21.10 -4.22 -11.48
C VAL A 144 -22.05 -3.73 -10.37
N LYS A 145 -22.33 -2.42 -10.30
CA LYS A 145 -23.24 -1.84 -9.29
C LYS A 145 -24.72 -1.97 -9.60
N THR A 146 -25.09 -2.19 -10.86
CA THR A 146 -26.49 -2.34 -11.26
C THR A 146 -26.96 -3.74 -10.85
N GLU A 147 -28.03 -3.83 -10.07
CA GLU A 147 -28.66 -5.14 -9.79
C GLU A 147 -28.97 -5.84 -11.11
N VAL A 148 -28.50 -7.09 -11.26
CA VAL A 148 -28.64 -7.88 -12.50
C VAL A 148 -30.09 -8.34 -12.67
N THR A 149 -30.93 -7.39 -13.05
CA THR A 149 -32.25 -7.66 -13.63
C THR A 149 -32.06 -7.94 -15.12
N SER A 150 -32.87 -8.85 -15.67
CA SER A 150 -32.77 -9.33 -17.06
C SER A 150 -33.09 -8.29 -18.14
N LEU A 151 -33.15 -7.01 -17.77
CA LEU A 151 -33.48 -5.85 -18.61
C LEU A 151 -32.37 -4.77 -18.59
N ALA A 152 -31.29 -4.97 -17.83
CA ALA A 152 -30.18 -4.01 -17.78
C ALA A 152 -29.27 -4.15 -19.03
N PRO A 153 -29.09 -3.08 -19.84
CA PRO A 153 -28.24 -3.13 -21.03
C PRO A 153 -26.76 -3.40 -20.70
N SER A 154 -26.01 -3.96 -21.66
CA SER A 154 -24.54 -4.04 -21.56
C SER A 154 -23.89 -2.65 -21.54
N PRO A 155 -22.65 -2.51 -21.05
CA PRO A 155 -21.86 -1.31 -21.25
C PRO A 155 -21.74 -0.93 -22.74
N PHE A 156 -21.71 -1.92 -23.64
CA PHE A 156 -21.72 -1.69 -25.08
C PHE A 156 -23.04 -1.10 -25.58
N GLU A 157 -24.18 -1.64 -25.15
CA GLU A 157 -25.49 -1.08 -25.50
C GLU A 157 -25.71 0.32 -24.93
N VAL A 158 -25.21 0.60 -23.71
CA VAL A 158 -25.19 1.95 -23.12
C VAL A 158 -24.32 2.91 -23.94
N ALA A 159 -23.13 2.49 -24.36
CA ALA A 159 -22.18 3.34 -25.10
C ALA A 159 -22.57 3.57 -26.57
N ASN A 160 -23.15 2.57 -27.23
CA ASN A 160 -23.39 2.55 -28.68
C ASN A 160 -24.90 2.60 -29.06
N GLY A 161 -25.80 2.56 -28.08
CA GLY A 161 -27.25 2.62 -28.26
C GLY A 161 -27.90 1.34 -28.82
N LYS A 162 -27.14 0.25 -28.93
CA LYS A 162 -27.54 -1.07 -29.44
C LYS A 162 -26.60 -2.15 -28.90
N ASP A 163 -27.10 -3.37 -28.73
CA ASP A 163 -26.26 -4.56 -28.53
C ASP A 163 -25.27 -4.76 -29.69
N LEU A 164 -24.19 -5.51 -29.44
CA LEU A 164 -23.10 -5.75 -30.39
C LEU A 164 -23.58 -6.28 -31.76
N TRP A 165 -24.56 -7.18 -31.78
CA TRP A 165 -25.06 -7.81 -33.00
C TRP A 165 -25.91 -6.84 -33.82
N SER A 166 -26.85 -6.13 -33.16
CA SER A 166 -27.66 -5.07 -33.76
C SER A 166 -26.83 -3.85 -34.19
N TYR A 167 -25.68 -3.61 -33.55
CA TYR A 167 -24.72 -2.60 -33.94
C TYR A 167 -23.93 -3.03 -35.18
N CYS A 168 -23.43 -4.27 -35.23
CA CYS A 168 -22.78 -4.85 -36.41
C CYS A 168 -23.70 -4.81 -37.64
N GLU A 169 -24.95 -5.27 -37.52
CA GLU A 169 -25.91 -5.23 -38.63
C GLU A 169 -26.14 -3.81 -39.18
N ALA A 170 -26.16 -2.81 -38.29
CA ALA A 170 -26.34 -1.41 -38.65
C ALA A 170 -25.07 -0.72 -39.18
N ASN A 171 -23.88 -1.28 -38.92
CA ASN A 171 -22.59 -0.69 -39.27
C ASN A 171 -21.72 -1.68 -40.08
N PRO A 172 -21.96 -1.82 -41.39
CA PRO A 172 -21.29 -2.84 -42.22
C PRO A 172 -19.75 -2.81 -42.18
N HIS A 173 -19.13 -1.63 -42.03
CA HIS A 173 -17.67 -1.52 -41.87
C HIS A 173 -17.18 -2.10 -40.53
N HIS A 174 -17.95 -1.92 -39.46
CA HIS A 174 -17.63 -2.50 -38.16
C HIS A 174 -17.88 -4.01 -38.16
N SER A 175 -19.00 -4.47 -38.76
CA SER A 175 -19.26 -5.89 -38.98
C SER A 175 -18.16 -6.57 -39.81
N GLN A 176 -17.64 -5.91 -40.85
CA GLN A 176 -16.50 -6.43 -41.60
C GLN A 176 -15.24 -6.56 -40.72
N LEU A 177 -14.90 -5.50 -39.96
CA LEU A 177 -13.75 -5.51 -39.05
C LEU A 177 -13.86 -6.59 -37.97
N PHE A 178 -15.05 -6.77 -37.39
CA PHE A 178 -15.35 -7.83 -36.42
C PHE A 178 -15.15 -9.23 -37.04
N ASN A 179 -15.75 -9.47 -38.21
CA ASN A 179 -15.58 -10.73 -38.95
C ASN A 179 -14.13 -11.02 -39.36
N GLU A 180 -13.36 -9.99 -39.72
CA GLU A 180 -11.93 -10.13 -40.04
C GLU A 180 -11.07 -10.38 -38.80
N SER A 181 -11.49 -9.88 -37.63
CA SER A 181 -10.84 -10.13 -36.34
C SER A 181 -11.08 -11.56 -35.86
N MET A 182 -12.33 -12.01 -35.86
CA MET A 182 -12.66 -13.41 -35.54
C MET A 182 -11.97 -14.39 -36.50
N ALA A 183 -11.81 -14.01 -37.77
CA ALA A 183 -11.04 -14.79 -38.74
C ALA A 183 -9.52 -14.86 -38.44
N CYS A 184 -8.94 -13.96 -37.64
CA CYS A 184 -7.56 -14.09 -37.17
C CYS A 184 -7.44 -15.16 -36.08
N ASN A 185 -8.32 -15.12 -35.06
CA ASN A 185 -8.40 -16.15 -34.02
C ASN A 185 -8.65 -17.54 -34.64
N ALA A 186 -9.62 -17.63 -35.58
CA ALA A 186 -9.94 -18.87 -36.28
C ALA A 186 -8.74 -19.52 -36.98
N ARG A 187 -7.80 -18.75 -37.53
CA ARG A 187 -6.63 -19.32 -38.22
C ARG A 187 -5.66 -19.99 -37.25
N VAL A 188 -5.40 -19.36 -36.12
CA VAL A 188 -4.52 -19.89 -35.07
C VAL A 188 -5.13 -21.14 -34.44
N THR A 189 -6.39 -21.03 -34.01
CA THR A 189 -7.07 -22.08 -33.26
C THR A 189 -7.40 -23.30 -34.14
N VAL A 190 -7.81 -23.13 -35.39
CA VAL A 190 -8.09 -24.27 -36.28
C VAL A 190 -6.83 -25.01 -36.73
N GLU A 191 -5.68 -24.34 -36.88
CA GLU A 191 -4.40 -25.04 -37.09
C GLU A 191 -4.10 -26.00 -35.92
N ALA A 192 -4.23 -25.53 -34.66
CA ALA A 192 -4.00 -26.37 -33.49
C ALA A 192 -5.07 -27.47 -33.28
N ILE A 193 -6.33 -27.23 -33.64
CA ILE A 193 -7.38 -28.27 -33.68
C ILE A 193 -6.97 -29.41 -34.63
N LEU A 194 -6.46 -29.07 -35.82
CA LEU A 194 -6.08 -30.06 -36.83
C LEU A 194 -4.81 -30.84 -36.42
N GLU A 195 -3.86 -30.18 -35.77
CA GLU A 195 -2.65 -30.82 -35.24
C GLU A 195 -2.92 -31.71 -34.02
N GLY A 196 -3.75 -31.26 -33.07
CA GLY A 196 -3.97 -31.96 -31.79
C GLY A 196 -5.21 -32.84 -31.70
N CYS A 197 -6.23 -32.62 -32.55
CA CYS A 197 -7.57 -33.21 -32.42
C CYS A 197 -8.22 -33.59 -33.76
N SER A 198 -7.44 -33.86 -34.81
CA SER A 198 -8.00 -34.22 -36.14
C SER A 198 -8.88 -35.48 -36.14
N ASP A 199 -8.66 -36.42 -35.21
CA ASP A 199 -9.48 -37.63 -35.02
C ASP A 199 -10.91 -37.33 -34.53
N VAL A 200 -11.18 -36.15 -33.95
CA VAL A 200 -12.54 -35.73 -33.57
C VAL A 200 -13.47 -35.74 -34.77
N PHE A 201 -12.93 -35.43 -35.96
CA PHE A 201 -13.63 -35.35 -37.24
C PHE A 201 -13.79 -36.69 -37.97
N ASP A 202 -13.24 -37.78 -37.43
CA ASP A 202 -13.39 -39.11 -38.02
C ASP A 202 -14.86 -39.57 -38.03
N GLY A 203 -15.30 -40.09 -39.19
CA GLY A 203 -16.67 -40.55 -39.41
C GLY A 203 -17.71 -39.45 -39.65
N ILE A 204 -17.36 -38.17 -39.50
CA ILE A 204 -18.21 -37.03 -39.87
C ILE A 204 -18.20 -36.88 -41.40
N SER A 205 -19.36 -36.81 -42.04
CA SER A 205 -19.48 -36.56 -43.49
C SER A 205 -20.07 -35.18 -43.82
N SER A 206 -20.74 -34.57 -42.85
CA SER A 206 -21.26 -33.21 -42.92
C SER A 206 -21.16 -32.52 -41.56
N ILE A 207 -20.76 -31.26 -41.56
CA ILE A 207 -20.63 -30.45 -40.34
C ILE A 207 -21.31 -29.10 -40.55
N VAL A 208 -22.03 -28.62 -39.53
CA VAL A 208 -22.57 -27.25 -39.49
C VAL A 208 -21.75 -26.42 -38.51
N ASP A 209 -21.17 -25.32 -38.98
CA ASP A 209 -20.45 -24.32 -38.19
C ASP A 209 -21.48 -23.25 -37.79
N VAL A 210 -21.89 -23.25 -36.52
CA VAL A 210 -22.96 -22.40 -35.97
C VAL A 210 -22.31 -21.18 -35.35
N GLY A 211 -22.60 -19.98 -35.86
CA GLY A 211 -21.83 -18.77 -35.55
C GLY A 211 -20.51 -18.69 -36.35
N GLY A 212 -20.40 -19.41 -37.47
CA GLY A 212 -19.15 -19.52 -38.25
C GLY A 212 -18.70 -18.24 -38.96
N GLY A 213 -19.44 -17.13 -38.83
CA GLY A 213 -19.10 -15.82 -39.35
C GLY A 213 -18.91 -15.81 -40.87
N ASN A 214 -17.78 -15.25 -41.32
CA ASN A 214 -17.37 -15.31 -42.73
C ASN A 214 -16.91 -16.70 -43.21
N GLY A 215 -17.00 -17.75 -42.39
CA GLY A 215 -16.69 -19.14 -42.72
C GLY A 215 -15.21 -19.49 -42.75
N THR A 216 -14.33 -18.71 -42.11
CA THR A 216 -12.88 -18.97 -42.12
C THR A 216 -12.52 -20.29 -41.46
N ALA A 217 -13.05 -20.57 -40.26
CA ALA A 217 -12.80 -21.81 -39.54
C ALA A 217 -13.21 -23.04 -40.37
N LEU A 218 -14.47 -23.08 -40.82
CA LEU A 218 -14.99 -24.16 -41.64
C LEU A 218 -14.25 -24.36 -42.97
N ARG A 219 -13.81 -23.29 -43.66
CA ARG A 219 -12.98 -23.44 -44.87
C ARG A 219 -11.65 -24.13 -44.57
N MET A 220 -11.02 -23.83 -43.44
CA MET A 220 -9.77 -24.47 -43.04
C MET A 220 -9.98 -25.93 -42.67
N LEU A 221 -11.05 -26.24 -41.92
CA LEU A 221 -11.46 -27.62 -41.60
C LEU A 221 -11.75 -28.44 -42.87
N VAL A 222 -12.57 -27.93 -43.79
CA VAL A 222 -12.89 -28.64 -45.06
C VAL A 222 -11.66 -28.77 -45.97
N ARG A 223 -10.73 -27.82 -45.96
CA ARG A 223 -9.44 -27.93 -46.69
C ARG A 223 -8.56 -29.05 -46.13
N ALA A 224 -8.56 -29.26 -44.81
CA ALA A 224 -7.76 -30.29 -44.15
C ALA A 224 -8.47 -31.66 -44.11
N CYS A 225 -9.81 -31.68 -44.11
CA CYS A 225 -10.66 -32.86 -44.10
C CYS A 225 -11.61 -32.88 -45.32
N PRO A 226 -11.13 -33.09 -46.57
CA PRO A 226 -11.92 -32.89 -47.79
C PRO A 226 -13.10 -33.86 -48.01
N TRP A 227 -13.26 -34.85 -47.12
CA TRP A 227 -14.43 -35.74 -47.10
C TRP A 227 -15.66 -35.11 -46.44
N ILE A 228 -15.48 -34.03 -45.67
CA ILE A 228 -16.54 -33.32 -44.95
C ILE A 228 -17.16 -32.26 -45.86
N ARG A 229 -18.49 -32.23 -45.93
CA ARG A 229 -19.22 -31.06 -46.47
C ARG A 229 -19.60 -30.11 -45.33
N GLY A 230 -19.15 -28.86 -45.44
CA GLY A 230 -19.43 -27.81 -44.47
C GLY A 230 -20.70 -27.03 -44.78
N ILE A 231 -21.44 -26.65 -43.73
CA ILE A 231 -22.49 -25.63 -43.76
C ILE A 231 -22.05 -24.51 -42.82
N ASN A 232 -21.66 -23.35 -43.34
CA ASN A 232 -21.43 -22.13 -42.56
C ASN A 232 -22.78 -21.50 -42.24
N PHE A 233 -23.15 -21.44 -40.97
CA PHE A 233 -24.46 -20.97 -40.52
C PHE A 233 -24.31 -19.78 -39.57
N ASP A 234 -24.80 -18.62 -40.01
CA ASP A 234 -24.71 -17.36 -39.28
C ASP A 234 -25.92 -16.45 -39.64
N LEU A 235 -25.98 -15.24 -39.09
CA LEU A 235 -26.98 -14.25 -39.43
C LEU A 235 -26.96 -13.92 -40.94
N PRO A 236 -28.11 -13.63 -41.57
CA PRO A 236 -28.20 -13.41 -43.01
C PRO A 236 -27.26 -12.32 -43.55
N HIS A 237 -27.02 -11.24 -42.79
CA HIS A 237 -26.13 -10.17 -43.22
C HIS A 237 -24.65 -10.62 -43.23
N VAL A 238 -24.23 -11.45 -42.26
CA VAL A 238 -22.86 -11.95 -42.12
C VAL A 238 -22.51 -12.93 -43.24
N VAL A 239 -23.34 -13.97 -43.46
CA VAL A 239 -23.06 -14.96 -44.53
C VAL A 239 -23.16 -14.36 -45.94
N SER A 240 -23.86 -13.24 -46.12
CA SER A 240 -24.05 -12.62 -47.45
C SER A 240 -22.75 -12.12 -48.09
N VAL A 241 -21.74 -11.80 -47.28
CA VAL A 241 -20.42 -11.33 -47.70
C VAL A 241 -19.33 -12.41 -47.60
N ALA A 242 -19.68 -13.64 -47.19
CA ALA A 242 -18.74 -14.73 -47.04
C ALA A 242 -18.15 -15.19 -48.38
N LEU A 243 -16.84 -15.51 -48.37
CA LEU A 243 -16.13 -15.99 -49.55
C LEU A 243 -16.53 -17.44 -49.88
N LYS A 244 -17.24 -17.60 -51.01
CA LYS A 244 -17.61 -18.90 -51.57
C LYS A 244 -16.39 -19.82 -51.69
N SER A 245 -16.54 -21.05 -51.20
CA SER A 245 -15.49 -22.07 -51.21
C SER A 245 -16.05 -23.43 -51.63
N GLU A 246 -15.21 -24.26 -52.24
CA GLU A 246 -15.62 -25.61 -52.63
C GLU A 246 -15.78 -26.48 -51.38
N GLY A 247 -16.89 -27.22 -51.29
CA GLY A 247 -17.24 -28.03 -50.11
C GLY A 247 -17.89 -27.27 -48.95
N VAL A 248 -18.06 -25.95 -49.02
CA VAL A 248 -18.75 -25.13 -48.00
C VAL A 248 -19.99 -24.44 -48.58
N GLU A 249 -21.15 -24.70 -47.98
CA GLU A 249 -22.40 -23.98 -48.23
C GLU A 249 -22.58 -22.86 -47.19
N HIS A 250 -23.09 -21.69 -47.59
CA HIS A 250 -23.38 -20.57 -46.68
C HIS A 250 -24.90 -20.43 -46.49
N VAL A 251 -25.37 -20.52 -45.25
CA VAL A 251 -26.81 -20.51 -44.90
C VAL A 251 -27.08 -19.41 -43.88
N GLY A 252 -27.96 -18.48 -44.22
CA GLY A 252 -28.38 -17.41 -43.31
C GLY A 252 -29.55 -17.85 -42.43
N GLY A 253 -29.47 -17.63 -41.12
CA GLY A 253 -30.54 -17.96 -40.19
C GLY A 253 -30.32 -17.41 -38.78
N ASP A 254 -30.94 -18.08 -37.82
CA ASP A 254 -30.94 -17.71 -36.40
C ASP A 254 -30.89 -19.00 -35.58
N MET A 255 -29.81 -19.18 -34.82
CA MET A 255 -29.52 -20.40 -34.06
C MET A 255 -30.51 -20.69 -32.93
N PHE A 256 -31.19 -19.67 -32.39
CA PHE A 256 -32.26 -19.86 -31.39
C PHE A 256 -33.53 -20.45 -32.04
N LYS A 257 -33.72 -20.21 -33.35
CA LYS A 257 -34.85 -20.75 -34.11
C LYS A 257 -34.57 -22.15 -34.66
N PHE A 258 -33.45 -22.34 -35.35
CA PHE A 258 -33.05 -23.63 -35.92
C PHE A 258 -31.55 -23.69 -36.22
N VAL A 259 -31.01 -24.91 -36.32
CA VAL A 259 -29.68 -25.20 -36.86
C VAL A 259 -29.82 -26.15 -38.06
N PRO A 260 -29.12 -25.93 -39.20
CA PRO A 260 -29.12 -26.83 -40.35
C PRO A 260 -28.68 -28.26 -40.00
N LYS A 261 -29.33 -29.27 -40.59
CA LYS A 261 -29.00 -30.68 -40.31
C LYS A 261 -27.66 -31.09 -40.90
N ALA A 262 -26.80 -31.66 -40.07
CA ALA A 262 -25.48 -32.19 -40.39
C ALA A 262 -25.17 -33.41 -39.50
N ASP A 263 -24.08 -34.15 -39.77
CA ASP A 263 -23.64 -35.23 -38.88
C ASP A 263 -23.07 -34.70 -37.56
N ALA A 264 -22.51 -33.47 -37.55
CA ALA A 264 -22.06 -32.80 -36.35
C ALA A 264 -22.31 -31.28 -36.41
N ALA A 265 -22.42 -30.66 -35.23
CA ALA A 265 -22.41 -29.21 -35.06
C ALA A 265 -21.06 -28.78 -34.45
N PHE A 266 -20.51 -27.69 -34.98
CA PHE A 266 -19.28 -27.05 -34.51
C PHE A 266 -19.65 -25.64 -34.03
N LEU A 267 -19.16 -25.27 -32.84
CA LEU A 267 -19.25 -23.93 -32.28
C LEU A 267 -17.85 -23.54 -31.79
N MET A 268 -17.38 -22.35 -32.16
CA MET A 268 -16.09 -21.81 -31.73
C MET A 268 -16.25 -20.34 -31.35
N SER A 269 -16.01 -20.00 -30.08
CA SER A 269 -16.23 -18.64 -29.56
C SER A 269 -17.65 -18.14 -29.86
N VAL A 270 -18.64 -18.88 -29.36
CA VAL A 270 -20.08 -18.59 -29.58
C VAL A 270 -20.88 -18.72 -28.30
N LEU A 271 -20.60 -19.72 -27.48
CA LEU A 271 -21.35 -19.96 -26.24
C LEU A 271 -20.87 -19.03 -25.11
N HIS A 272 -19.68 -18.44 -25.20
CA HIS A 272 -19.24 -17.41 -24.26
C HIS A 272 -20.02 -16.09 -24.35
N ASP A 273 -20.66 -15.79 -25.49
CA ASP A 273 -21.46 -14.57 -25.70
C ASP A 273 -22.79 -14.54 -24.92
N TRP A 274 -23.21 -15.67 -24.35
CA TRP A 274 -24.56 -15.88 -23.82
C TRP A 274 -24.58 -16.45 -22.41
N GLU A 275 -25.68 -16.24 -21.69
CA GLU A 275 -25.94 -16.86 -20.39
C GLU A 275 -26.27 -18.36 -20.53
N ASP A 276 -26.36 -19.04 -19.39
CA ASP A 276 -26.55 -20.50 -19.35
C ASP A 276 -27.87 -20.95 -20.00
N ASP A 277 -28.98 -20.23 -19.80
CA ASP A 277 -30.28 -20.55 -20.40
C ASP A 277 -30.30 -20.40 -21.92
N GLU A 278 -29.66 -19.36 -22.45
CA GLU A 278 -29.46 -19.14 -23.88
C GLU A 278 -28.53 -20.21 -24.49
N CYS A 279 -27.41 -20.53 -23.83
CA CYS A 279 -26.52 -21.64 -24.22
C CYS A 279 -27.26 -22.99 -24.27
N ILE A 280 -28.08 -23.29 -23.26
CA ILE A 280 -28.91 -24.49 -23.20
C ILE A 280 -29.89 -24.55 -24.39
N GLN A 281 -30.44 -23.40 -24.83
CA GLN A 281 -31.32 -23.33 -26.01
C GLN A 281 -30.54 -23.60 -27.31
N ILE A 282 -29.40 -22.95 -27.51
CA ILE A 282 -28.51 -23.15 -28.68
C ILE A 282 -28.11 -24.62 -28.77
N LEU A 283 -27.63 -25.20 -27.66
CA LEU A 283 -27.20 -26.61 -27.58
C LEU A 283 -28.36 -27.58 -27.84
N LYS A 284 -29.58 -27.28 -27.40
CA LYS A 284 -30.79 -28.04 -27.77
C LYS A 284 -31.06 -27.97 -29.28
N LYS A 285 -30.85 -26.83 -29.94
CA LYS A 285 -30.97 -26.71 -31.41
C LYS A 285 -29.87 -27.44 -32.16
N CYS A 286 -28.63 -27.40 -31.69
CA CYS A 286 -27.55 -28.24 -32.21
C CYS A 286 -27.89 -29.73 -32.06
N ARG A 287 -28.47 -30.15 -30.92
CA ARG A 287 -28.93 -31.53 -30.70
C ARG A 287 -30.07 -31.94 -31.64
N GLU A 288 -31.03 -31.06 -31.90
CA GLU A 288 -32.13 -31.30 -32.87
C GLU A 288 -31.61 -31.46 -34.33
N ALA A 289 -30.46 -30.86 -34.64
CA ALA A 289 -29.86 -30.86 -35.97
C ALA A 289 -29.03 -32.12 -36.29
N ILE A 290 -28.43 -32.75 -35.27
CA ILE A 290 -27.53 -33.90 -35.42
C ILE A 290 -28.23 -35.27 -35.24
N PRO A 291 -27.68 -36.38 -35.75
CA PRO A 291 -28.29 -37.71 -35.59
C PRO A 291 -28.17 -38.26 -34.17
N GLU A 292 -29.30 -38.61 -33.54
CA GLU A 292 -29.41 -39.04 -32.13
C GLU A 292 -28.47 -40.18 -31.68
N ASN A 293 -28.00 -41.03 -32.59
CA ASN A 293 -27.19 -42.22 -32.27
C ASN A 293 -25.71 -42.14 -32.70
N LYS A 294 -25.29 -41.07 -33.38
CA LYS A 294 -23.93 -40.94 -33.93
C LYS A 294 -23.44 -39.50 -34.12
N GLY A 295 -24.30 -38.53 -33.84
CA GLY A 295 -23.99 -37.12 -33.99
C GLY A 295 -23.15 -36.60 -32.84
N LYS A 296 -22.38 -35.55 -33.11
CA LYS A 296 -21.53 -34.87 -32.13
C LYS A 296 -21.82 -33.38 -32.10
N VAL A 297 -21.70 -32.78 -30.93
CA VAL A 297 -21.44 -31.33 -30.81
C VAL A 297 -19.97 -31.17 -30.43
N ILE A 298 -19.28 -30.31 -31.17
CA ILE A 298 -17.87 -29.96 -30.96
C ILE A 298 -17.86 -28.48 -30.56
N MET A 299 -17.43 -28.20 -29.35
CA MET A 299 -17.33 -26.85 -28.79
C MET A 299 -15.86 -26.48 -28.66
N VAL A 300 -15.51 -25.25 -29.01
CA VAL A 300 -14.16 -24.69 -28.87
C VAL A 300 -14.30 -23.36 -28.16
N GLU A 301 -14.09 -23.37 -26.85
CA GLU A 301 -14.32 -22.23 -25.97
C GLU A 301 -13.13 -22.08 -25.02
N CYS A 302 -13.03 -20.94 -24.32
CA CYS A 302 -12.13 -20.88 -23.18
C CYS A 302 -12.71 -21.71 -22.02
N VAL A 303 -11.84 -22.14 -21.13
CA VAL A 303 -12.21 -22.86 -19.90
C VAL A 303 -11.42 -22.21 -18.77
N ILE A 304 -12.14 -21.65 -17.81
CA ILE A 304 -11.53 -21.08 -16.61
C ILE A 304 -11.11 -22.21 -15.67
N GLU A 305 -9.84 -22.21 -15.27
CA GLU A 305 -9.27 -23.13 -14.29
C GLU A 305 -9.33 -22.48 -12.90
N GLU A 306 -10.17 -23.02 -12.01
CA GLU A 306 -10.13 -22.66 -10.59
C GLU A 306 -8.97 -23.42 -9.91
N ASN A 307 -8.12 -22.69 -9.18
CA ASN A 307 -6.88 -23.24 -8.65
C ASN A 307 -7.11 -24.42 -7.68
N ASN A 308 -6.57 -25.60 -8.02
CA ASN A 308 -6.23 -26.59 -7.00
C ASN A 308 -5.06 -26.04 -6.16
N ASN A 309 -5.19 -26.08 -4.83
CA ASN A 309 -4.21 -25.53 -3.87
C ASN A 309 -2.89 -26.35 -3.74
N ASN A 310 -2.34 -26.84 -4.86
CA ASN A 310 -1.02 -27.48 -4.87
C ASN A 310 0.05 -26.46 -5.27
N VAL A 311 0.98 -26.24 -4.35
CA VAL A 311 2.12 -25.33 -4.46
C VAL A 311 3.10 -25.83 -5.56
N GLU A 312 3.83 -24.88 -6.18
CA GLU A 312 4.86 -25.08 -7.23
C GLU A 312 4.42 -25.23 -8.71
N GLU A 313 3.40 -24.51 -9.17
CA GLU A 313 3.31 -24.17 -10.61
C GLU A 313 4.27 -23.01 -10.94
N LYS A 314 5.02 -23.13 -12.04
CA LYS A 314 6.10 -22.18 -12.38
C LYS A 314 5.52 -20.87 -12.90
N HIS A 315 6.31 -19.78 -12.77
CA HIS A 315 6.04 -18.49 -13.40
C HIS A 315 5.71 -18.54 -14.92
N GLU A 316 6.01 -19.64 -15.61
CA GLU A 316 5.66 -19.85 -17.04
C GLU A 316 4.17 -20.22 -17.27
N GLU A 317 3.42 -20.65 -16.25
CA GLU A 317 1.98 -21.02 -16.35
C GLU A 317 1.02 -19.91 -15.91
N LEU A 318 1.50 -18.88 -15.19
CA LEU A 318 0.68 -17.77 -14.70
C LEU A 318 0.22 -16.80 -15.81
N GLU A 319 1.07 -16.48 -16.80
CA GLU A 319 0.77 -15.51 -17.88
C GLU A 319 -0.40 -15.93 -18.82
N LEU A 320 -1.03 -17.08 -18.55
CA LEU A 320 -2.07 -17.68 -19.38
C LEU A 320 -3.45 -17.76 -18.77
N LYS A 321 -3.51 -18.00 -17.46
CA LYS A 321 -4.76 -17.94 -16.71
C LYS A 321 -5.37 -16.53 -16.93
N ASP A 322 -4.51 -15.51 -17.02
CA ASP A 322 -4.83 -14.14 -17.44
C ASP A 322 -5.58 -14.02 -18.78
N VAL A 323 -5.28 -14.81 -19.82
CA VAL A 323 -5.92 -14.65 -21.14
C VAL A 323 -7.40 -15.05 -21.10
N GLY A 324 -7.73 -16.12 -20.37
CA GLY A 324 -9.13 -16.52 -20.16
C GLY A 324 -9.88 -15.49 -19.33
N LEU A 325 -9.24 -14.94 -18.29
CA LEU A 325 -9.80 -13.87 -17.47
C LEU A 325 -9.98 -12.56 -18.26
N PHE A 326 -9.06 -12.23 -19.17
CA PHE A 326 -9.23 -11.08 -20.07
C PHE A 326 -10.42 -11.27 -21.01
N LEU A 327 -10.63 -12.47 -21.56
CA LEU A 327 -11.80 -12.77 -22.39
C LEU A 327 -13.11 -12.65 -21.60
N ASP A 328 -13.16 -13.11 -20.34
CA ASP A 328 -14.32 -12.91 -19.48
C ASP A 328 -14.61 -11.41 -19.23
N MET A 329 -13.54 -10.62 -19.03
CA MET A 329 -13.67 -9.16 -18.91
C MET A 329 -14.10 -8.47 -20.23
N VAL A 330 -13.77 -9.04 -21.40
CA VAL A 330 -14.35 -8.63 -22.69
C VAL A 330 -15.86 -8.97 -22.72
N MET A 331 -16.27 -10.15 -22.27
CA MET A 331 -17.67 -10.57 -22.29
C MET A 331 -18.57 -9.65 -21.45
N ILE A 332 -18.18 -9.28 -20.22
CA ILE A 332 -18.94 -8.33 -19.38
C ILE A 332 -18.98 -6.90 -19.96
N ALA A 333 -17.96 -6.50 -20.74
CA ALA A 333 -17.92 -5.19 -21.38
C ALA A 333 -18.81 -5.14 -22.64
N HIS A 334 -18.76 -6.17 -23.49
CA HIS A 334 -19.30 -6.13 -24.85
C HIS A 334 -20.65 -6.84 -25.03
N THR A 335 -20.98 -7.80 -24.17
CA THR A 335 -22.19 -8.62 -24.30
C THR A 335 -23.20 -8.30 -23.19
N ASN A 336 -24.48 -8.63 -23.42
CA ASN A 336 -25.53 -8.38 -22.43
C ASN A 336 -25.48 -9.36 -21.24
N LYS A 337 -24.94 -10.58 -21.42
CA LYS A 337 -25.02 -11.70 -20.46
C LYS A 337 -23.91 -12.77 -20.62
N GLY A 338 -22.94 -12.56 -21.50
CA GLY A 338 -21.87 -13.52 -21.75
C GLY A 338 -20.91 -13.65 -20.58
N LYS A 339 -20.23 -14.80 -20.53
CA LYS A 339 -19.17 -15.16 -19.59
C LYS A 339 -18.33 -16.31 -20.16
N GLU A 340 -17.05 -16.32 -19.82
CA GLU A 340 -16.27 -17.56 -19.88
C GLU A 340 -16.71 -18.49 -18.74
N ARG A 341 -16.40 -19.79 -18.83
CA ARG A 341 -16.96 -20.80 -17.92
C ARG A 341 -15.93 -21.78 -17.40
N THR A 342 -16.13 -22.22 -16.16
CA THR A 342 -15.38 -23.34 -15.58
C THR A 342 -15.84 -24.68 -16.15
N LEU A 343 -15.09 -25.75 -15.89
CA LEU A 343 -15.50 -27.11 -16.26
C LEU A 343 -16.81 -27.55 -15.57
N GLU A 344 -17.10 -27.04 -14.38
CA GLU A 344 -18.32 -27.39 -13.64
C GLU A 344 -19.55 -26.69 -14.23
N GLU A 345 -19.40 -25.41 -14.61
CA GLU A 345 -20.46 -24.67 -15.31
C GLU A 345 -20.74 -25.27 -16.70
N TRP A 346 -19.70 -25.65 -17.44
CA TRP A 346 -19.87 -26.39 -18.71
C TRP A 346 -20.59 -27.72 -18.49
N ALA A 347 -20.26 -28.48 -17.44
CA ALA A 347 -20.95 -29.72 -17.10
C ALA A 347 -22.43 -29.50 -16.79
N TYR A 348 -22.76 -28.42 -16.08
CA TYR A 348 -24.15 -28.01 -15.80
C TYR A 348 -24.91 -27.66 -17.09
N VAL A 349 -24.37 -26.76 -17.92
CA VAL A 349 -24.99 -26.32 -19.18
C VAL A 349 -25.23 -27.51 -20.13
N LEU A 350 -24.25 -28.40 -20.28
CA LEU A 350 -24.39 -29.62 -21.08
C LEU A 350 -25.44 -30.58 -20.51
N GLY A 351 -25.47 -30.76 -19.19
CA GLY A 351 -26.47 -31.56 -18.50
C GLY A 351 -27.90 -31.06 -18.72
N GLN A 352 -28.12 -29.74 -18.64
CA GLN A 352 -29.43 -29.11 -18.88
C GLN A 352 -29.84 -29.07 -20.36
N ALA A 353 -28.86 -29.05 -21.28
CA ALA A 353 -29.07 -29.34 -22.70
C ALA A 353 -29.39 -30.83 -22.98
N GLY A 354 -29.23 -31.69 -21.97
CA GLY A 354 -29.55 -33.11 -21.98
C GLY A 354 -28.45 -33.98 -22.60
N PHE A 355 -27.20 -33.55 -22.55
CA PHE A 355 -26.04 -34.32 -22.93
C PHE A 355 -25.42 -34.99 -21.69
N ASN A 356 -25.53 -36.32 -21.63
CA ASN A 356 -25.08 -37.10 -20.48
C ASN A 356 -23.58 -37.45 -20.50
N ARG A 357 -22.86 -37.05 -21.56
CA ARG A 357 -21.45 -37.40 -21.80
C ARG A 357 -20.73 -36.36 -22.63
N TYR A 358 -19.54 -36.01 -22.18
CA TYR A 358 -18.60 -35.14 -22.89
C TYR A 358 -17.17 -35.60 -22.62
N ASN A 359 -16.29 -35.32 -23.56
CA ASN A 359 -14.83 -35.46 -23.46
C ASN A 359 -14.22 -34.07 -23.62
N ILE A 360 -13.27 -33.71 -22.76
CA ILE A 360 -12.52 -32.46 -22.86
C ILE A 360 -11.13 -32.80 -23.40
N ARG A 361 -10.62 -31.96 -24.31
CA ARG A 361 -9.28 -32.07 -24.89
C ARG A 361 -8.64 -30.69 -25.02
N THR A 362 -7.60 -30.44 -24.25
CA THR A 362 -6.79 -29.23 -24.41
C THR A 362 -6.08 -29.22 -25.77
N ILE A 363 -6.10 -28.08 -26.45
CA ILE A 363 -5.32 -27.77 -27.65
C ILE A 363 -4.38 -26.61 -27.38
N ASN A 364 -3.14 -26.72 -27.89
CA ASN A 364 -2.11 -25.71 -27.68
C ASN A 364 -2.13 -24.70 -28.83
N ALA A 365 -3.22 -23.93 -28.94
CA ALA A 365 -3.38 -22.91 -29.98
C ALA A 365 -2.33 -21.79 -29.90
N ILE A 366 -1.81 -21.53 -28.70
CA ILE A 366 -0.80 -20.49 -28.45
C ILE A 366 0.49 -21.22 -28.03
N HIS A 367 1.40 -21.50 -28.95
CA HIS A 367 2.66 -22.19 -28.61
C HIS A 367 3.83 -21.72 -29.46
N MET A 368 4.95 -21.33 -28.83
CA MET A 368 6.21 -21.06 -29.54
C MET A 368 6.99 -22.35 -29.85
N GLU A 369 7.64 -22.41 -31.02
CA GLU A 369 8.56 -23.50 -31.37
C GLU A 369 9.85 -23.46 -30.54
N ARG A 370 10.29 -24.62 -30.01
CA ARG A 370 11.61 -24.76 -29.39
C ARG A 370 12.72 -24.79 -30.46
N LEU A 371 13.50 -23.72 -30.55
CA LEU A 371 14.74 -23.72 -31.35
C LEU A 371 15.79 -24.71 -30.77
N PRO A 372 16.48 -25.51 -31.62
CA PRO A 372 17.55 -26.39 -31.17
C PRO A 372 18.73 -25.62 -30.57
N SER A 373 19.29 -26.14 -29.48
CA SER A 373 20.34 -25.50 -28.67
C SER A 373 21.62 -25.15 -29.45
N LEU A 374 22.04 -23.89 -29.38
CA LEU A 374 23.38 -23.45 -29.78
C LEU A 374 24.32 -23.40 -28.56
N SER A 375 25.27 -24.34 -28.56
CA SER A 375 26.39 -24.60 -27.64
C SER A 375 26.88 -23.49 -26.67
N ALA A 376 26.66 -23.72 -25.37
CA ALA A 376 27.70 -24.04 -24.39
C ALA A 376 28.95 -23.13 -24.19
N GLN A 377 28.96 -21.84 -24.57
CA GLN A 377 30.18 -21.01 -24.41
C GLN A 377 29.99 -19.59 -23.83
N MET A 378 28.87 -19.28 -23.19
CA MET A 378 28.67 -18.02 -22.43
C MET A 378 28.03 -18.30 -21.07
N ARG A 379 28.86 -18.46 -20.03
CA ARG A 379 28.41 -18.61 -18.63
C ARG A 379 28.99 -17.59 -17.65
N ASP A 380 29.89 -16.73 -18.10
CA ASP A 380 30.46 -15.63 -17.31
C ASP A 380 30.00 -14.28 -17.88
N LEU A 381 28.90 -13.77 -17.29
CA LEU A 381 28.56 -12.35 -17.13
C LEU A 381 27.20 -12.28 -16.42
N ARG A 382 27.20 -12.08 -15.11
CA ARG A 382 25.97 -11.77 -14.34
C ARG A 382 25.67 -10.28 -14.53
N PHE A 383 24.63 -9.95 -15.30
CA PHE A 383 23.77 -8.74 -15.18
C PHE A 383 22.89 -8.65 -16.44
N ALA A 384 21.65 -9.14 -16.38
CA ALA A 384 20.56 -8.72 -17.29
C ALA A 384 19.19 -9.27 -16.82
N TYR A 385 18.23 -8.35 -16.73
CA TYR A 385 16.82 -8.55 -16.40
C TYR A 385 16.13 -9.60 -17.29
N ILE A 386 15.17 -10.35 -16.70
CA ILE A 386 14.52 -11.52 -17.33
C ILE A 386 13.71 -11.14 -18.58
N SER A 387 13.63 -12.07 -19.55
CA SER A 387 12.91 -11.88 -20.80
C SER A 387 12.06 -13.11 -21.16
N ALA A 388 10.75 -12.92 -21.07
CA ALA A 388 9.62 -13.74 -21.55
C ALA A 388 9.91 -14.91 -22.52
N GLN A 389 9.26 -16.05 -22.24
CA GLN A 389 8.90 -17.09 -23.20
C GLN A 389 7.55 -17.73 -22.78
N MET A 390 6.62 -17.85 -23.73
CA MET A 390 5.18 -18.06 -23.52
C MET A 390 4.67 -19.36 -24.18
N HIS A 391 3.67 -19.98 -23.56
CA HIS A 391 2.79 -21.02 -24.14
C HIS A 391 1.32 -20.60 -23.96
N GLY A 392 0.32 -21.47 -24.19
CA GLY A 392 -1.11 -21.17 -24.01
C GLY A 392 -2.13 -22.22 -24.46
N GLN A 393 -3.19 -22.35 -23.67
CA GLN A 393 -4.22 -23.40 -23.77
C GLN A 393 -5.58 -22.85 -24.23
N ILE A 394 -6.21 -23.55 -25.18
CA ILE A 394 -7.64 -23.47 -25.51
C ILE A 394 -8.20 -24.89 -25.36
N SER A 395 -9.48 -25.08 -25.04
CA SER A 395 -10.05 -26.42 -24.85
C SER A 395 -11.13 -26.77 -25.87
N VAL A 396 -11.02 -27.96 -26.46
CA VAL A 396 -12.03 -28.57 -27.34
C VAL A 396 -12.86 -29.56 -26.55
N MET A 397 -14.17 -29.34 -26.45
CA MET A 397 -15.09 -30.26 -25.80
C MET A 397 -15.96 -31.00 -26.83
N VAL A 398 -15.96 -32.33 -26.78
CA VAL A 398 -16.64 -33.22 -27.71
C VAL A 398 -17.73 -33.99 -26.98
N VAL A 399 -18.97 -33.83 -27.41
CA VAL A 399 -20.16 -34.28 -26.66
C VAL A 399 -20.88 -35.40 -27.43
N GLU A 400 -21.13 -36.54 -26.77
CA GLU A 400 -21.59 -37.79 -27.41
C GLU A 400 -22.87 -38.38 -26.76
N SER A 401 -23.64 -39.15 -27.54
CA SER A 401 -24.91 -39.78 -27.13
C SER A 401 -24.73 -41.23 -26.65
N ASP A 402 -25.42 -41.59 -25.56
CA ASP A 402 -25.24 -42.78 -24.72
C ASP A 402 -24.97 -44.16 -25.37
N HIS A 403 -23.90 -44.87 -24.93
CA HIS A 403 -23.95 -46.27 -24.42
C HIS A 403 -22.65 -46.78 -23.72
N LYS A 404 -22.78 -47.69 -22.74
CA LYS A 404 -21.67 -48.24 -21.89
C LYS A 404 -20.77 -49.25 -22.65
N ILE A 405 -19.45 -49.32 -22.34
CA ILE A 405 -18.68 -50.57 -22.05
C ILE A 405 -17.17 -50.31 -21.71
N LYS A 406 -16.67 -51.18 -20.82
CA LYS A 406 -15.32 -51.49 -20.26
C LYS A 406 -14.02 -50.95 -20.92
N LEU A 407 -13.03 -50.72 -20.03
CA LEU A 407 -11.58 -50.81 -20.32
C LEU A 407 -11.20 -52.18 -20.91
N ASP A 408 -10.32 -52.15 -21.91
CA ASP A 408 -9.37 -53.23 -22.20
C ASP A 408 -8.08 -52.62 -22.78
N ALA A 409 -6.92 -53.14 -22.39
CA ALA A 409 -5.61 -52.57 -22.72
C ALA A 409 -4.79 -53.49 -23.61
N CYS A 410 -4.03 -52.97 -24.59
CA CYS A 410 -2.78 -53.58 -25.06
C CYS A 410 -2.00 -52.79 -26.16
N LYS A 411 -0.71 -52.51 -25.89
CA LYS A 411 0.48 -52.71 -26.78
C LYS A 411 0.58 -51.83 -28.06
N ASN A 412 1.76 -51.43 -28.58
CA ASN A 412 3.17 -51.80 -28.36
C ASN A 412 4.06 -50.54 -28.52
N LYS A 413 5.03 -50.28 -27.63
CA LYS A 413 6.48 -50.56 -27.80
C LYS A 413 7.13 -50.14 -29.14
N GLY A 414 7.96 -49.09 -29.07
CA GLY A 414 8.78 -48.61 -30.20
C GLY A 414 9.92 -47.64 -29.87
N ALA A 415 10.47 -47.61 -28.65
CA ALA A 415 11.58 -46.71 -28.28
C ALA A 415 12.69 -47.47 -27.53
N LEU A 416 13.86 -47.66 -28.17
CA LEU A 416 14.94 -48.48 -27.60
C LEU A 416 16.32 -48.19 -28.25
N LEU A 417 16.85 -46.96 -28.20
CA LEU A 417 18.31 -46.73 -28.16
C LEU A 417 18.84 -45.36 -27.69
N THR A 418 18.05 -44.50 -27.03
CA THR A 418 18.58 -43.35 -26.25
C THR A 418 18.65 -43.66 -24.75
N LEU A 419 18.84 -44.95 -24.44
CA LEU A 419 18.62 -45.55 -23.12
C LEU A 419 19.93 -45.85 -22.35
N ALA A 420 21.05 -45.25 -22.76
CA ALA A 420 22.37 -45.51 -22.17
C ALA A 420 22.85 -44.41 -21.21
N GLU A 421 22.40 -43.16 -21.39
CA GLU A 421 22.83 -42.02 -20.57
C GLU A 421 21.79 -41.64 -19.49
N PHE A 422 20.50 -41.84 -19.76
CA PHE A 422 19.43 -41.63 -18.77
C PHE A 422 19.43 -42.65 -17.61
N VAL A 423 19.92 -43.87 -17.87
CA VAL A 423 19.90 -44.98 -16.90
C VAL A 423 20.90 -44.80 -15.75
N ILE A 424 21.87 -43.90 -15.86
CA ILE A 424 22.85 -43.66 -14.77
C ILE A 424 22.31 -42.66 -13.73
N SER A 425 21.44 -41.71 -14.10
CA SER A 425 20.84 -40.75 -13.14
C SER A 425 19.59 -41.28 -12.43
N GLN A 426 18.72 -42.03 -13.13
CA GLN A 426 17.49 -42.58 -12.52
C GLN A 426 17.76 -43.73 -11.51
N GLN A 427 18.92 -44.38 -11.60
CA GLN A 427 19.27 -45.52 -10.74
C GLN A 427 19.91 -45.12 -9.39
N LEU A 428 19.91 -43.82 -9.06
CA LEU A 428 20.24 -43.31 -7.72
C LEU A 428 19.03 -42.82 -6.92
N PHE A 429 17.86 -42.58 -7.55
CA PHE A 429 16.66 -42.11 -6.84
C PHE A 429 15.70 -43.24 -6.42
N SER A 430 15.64 -44.33 -7.18
CA SER A 430 14.77 -45.49 -6.87
C SER A 430 15.44 -46.55 -5.97
N THR A 431 16.11 -46.15 -4.88
CA THR A 431 16.55 -47.11 -3.84
C THR A 431 16.39 -46.64 -2.38
N SER A 432 15.29 -45.94 -2.07
CA SER A 432 14.77 -45.85 -0.69
C SER A 432 13.26 -46.15 -0.57
N GLN A 433 12.43 -45.88 -1.58
CA GLN A 433 11.00 -46.28 -1.58
C GLN A 433 10.74 -47.74 -2.05
N VAL A 434 11.51 -48.70 -1.52
CA VAL A 434 11.05 -50.10 -1.39
C VAL A 434 11.42 -50.63 0.01
N LEU A 435 11.07 -49.87 1.05
CA LEU A 435 11.08 -50.30 2.45
C LEU A 435 9.93 -49.65 3.27
N SER A 436 8.69 -49.86 2.83
CA SER A 436 7.49 -49.73 3.68
C SER A 436 6.40 -50.71 3.25
N GLY A 437 6.68 -52.00 3.47
CA GLY A 437 5.76 -53.11 3.26
C GLY A 437 6.41 -54.40 3.74
N GLU A 438 6.14 -54.80 4.99
CA GLU A 438 6.82 -55.93 5.62
C GLU A 438 6.36 -57.30 5.08
N GLN A 439 7.30 -58.15 4.65
CA GLN A 439 7.65 -59.37 5.40
C GLN A 439 8.85 -60.15 4.79
N ASP A 440 9.59 -60.81 5.68
CA ASP A 440 10.55 -61.92 5.48
C ASP A 440 11.72 -61.80 4.47
N GLY A 441 12.82 -61.25 4.98
CA GLY A 441 14.09 -61.99 5.11
C GLY A 441 14.93 -62.36 3.89
N MET A 442 15.90 -61.50 3.52
CA MET A 442 17.29 -61.92 3.21
C MET A 442 18.26 -60.73 3.13
N THR A 443 19.46 -60.86 3.69
CA THR A 443 20.54 -59.86 3.66
C THR A 443 21.41 -59.98 2.40
N VAL A 444 21.73 -58.88 1.71
CA VAL A 444 22.72 -58.85 0.60
C VAL A 444 23.72 -57.68 0.77
N ASN A 445 24.95 -57.92 0.29
CA ASN A 445 26.18 -57.33 0.81
C ASN A 445 26.72 -56.18 -0.06
N SER A 446 26.85 -54.99 0.53
CA SER A 446 27.22 -53.72 -0.12
C SER A 446 28.64 -53.63 -0.70
N ASN A 447 29.55 -54.53 -0.30
CA ASN A 447 30.97 -54.45 -0.69
C ASN A 447 31.25 -54.69 -2.19
N LEU A 448 30.34 -55.38 -2.91
CA LEU A 448 30.54 -55.65 -4.34
C LEU A 448 30.28 -54.41 -5.23
N TYR A 449 29.52 -53.42 -4.72
CA TYR A 449 29.10 -52.23 -5.46
C TYR A 449 30.22 -51.17 -5.56
N ILE A 450 30.85 -50.86 -4.41
CA ILE A 450 31.94 -49.87 -4.29
C ILE A 450 33.15 -50.23 -5.18
N SER A 451 33.42 -51.54 -5.34
CA SER A 451 34.47 -52.10 -6.21
C SER A 451 34.33 -51.70 -7.69
N ARG A 452 33.09 -51.56 -8.19
CA ARG A 452 32.82 -51.22 -9.60
C ARG A 452 32.93 -49.72 -9.85
N LEU A 453 32.40 -48.88 -8.96
CA LEU A 453 32.48 -47.42 -9.06
C LEU A 453 33.93 -46.90 -9.13
N ARG A 454 34.82 -47.42 -8.28
CA ARG A 454 36.24 -47.02 -8.29
C ARG A 454 36.97 -47.31 -9.61
N LYS A 455 36.56 -48.32 -10.39
CA LYS A 455 37.19 -48.62 -11.70
C LYS A 455 36.74 -47.66 -12.81
N SER A 456 35.53 -47.12 -12.73
CA SER A 456 35.03 -46.15 -13.72
C SER A 456 35.69 -44.78 -13.55
N LEU A 457 35.87 -44.31 -12.31
CA LEU A 457 36.42 -42.98 -12.02
C LEU A 457 37.87 -42.79 -12.53
N VAL A 458 38.71 -43.81 -12.35
CA VAL A 458 40.12 -43.80 -12.79
C VAL A 458 40.25 -43.64 -14.32
N LYS A 459 39.27 -44.13 -15.08
CA LYS A 459 39.27 -44.03 -16.55
C LYS A 459 39.03 -42.59 -17.02
N ILE A 460 38.13 -41.88 -16.35
CA ILE A 460 37.77 -40.48 -16.63
C ILE A 460 38.96 -39.54 -16.30
N GLN A 461 39.62 -39.73 -15.14
CA GLN A 461 40.80 -38.95 -14.74
C GLN A 461 42.03 -39.13 -15.63
N SER A 462 42.04 -40.12 -16.53
CA SER A 462 43.11 -40.31 -17.51
C SER A 462 42.92 -39.47 -18.78
N GLN A 463 41.69 -39.03 -19.07
CA GLN A 463 41.39 -38.26 -20.29
C GLN A 463 41.53 -36.75 -20.08
N LEU A 464 41.23 -36.23 -18.89
CA LEU A 464 41.39 -34.80 -18.57
C LEU A 464 42.85 -34.33 -18.63
N ARG A 465 43.80 -35.13 -18.13
CA ARG A 465 45.24 -34.80 -18.15
C ARG A 465 45.89 -34.75 -19.54
N TYR A 466 45.19 -35.17 -20.59
CA TYR A 466 45.67 -34.99 -21.96
C TYR A 466 45.47 -33.55 -22.46
N ILE A 467 44.47 -32.85 -21.95
CA ILE A 467 44.04 -31.52 -22.43
C ILE A 467 44.92 -30.40 -21.87
N GLU A 468 45.33 -30.50 -20.59
CA GLU A 468 46.13 -29.48 -19.88
C GLU A 468 47.60 -29.36 -20.36
N SER A 469 48.06 -30.22 -21.27
CA SER A 469 49.47 -30.25 -21.73
C SER A 469 49.73 -29.52 -23.05
N THR A 470 48.73 -28.83 -23.62
CA THR A 470 48.85 -28.18 -24.92
C THR A 470 48.67 -26.66 -24.81
N PHE A 471 49.82 -25.95 -24.90
CA PHE A 471 50.06 -24.51 -25.16
C PHE A 471 50.57 -23.64 -23.98
N PRO A 472 51.55 -22.72 -24.23
CA PRO A 472 52.46 -22.22 -23.19
C PRO A 472 52.46 -20.68 -23.00
N SER A 473 53.40 -20.21 -22.17
CA SER A 473 53.48 -18.90 -21.48
C SER A 473 54.05 -17.67 -22.24
N ASP A 474 53.70 -16.51 -21.68
CA ASP A 474 54.22 -15.10 -21.73
C ASP A 474 55.70 -14.84 -22.14
N PRO A 475 56.08 -13.63 -22.66
CA PRO A 475 56.78 -12.64 -21.80
C PRO A 475 56.78 -11.10 -22.17
N THR A 476 56.38 -10.23 -21.23
CA THR A 476 57.04 -8.95 -20.74
C THR A 476 57.24 -7.64 -21.60
N PRO A 477 57.41 -6.43 -20.96
CA PRO A 477 57.25 -5.04 -21.52
C PRO A 477 58.62 -4.29 -21.76
N PRO A 478 58.80 -2.93 -21.85
CA PRO A 478 57.96 -1.70 -21.74
C PRO A 478 58.16 -0.72 -22.97
N PRO A 479 58.10 0.66 -22.97
CA PRO A 479 57.81 1.72 -21.95
C PRO A 479 56.96 2.96 -22.42
N SER A 480 56.94 4.03 -21.60
CA SER A 480 56.53 5.44 -21.86
C SER A 480 57.79 6.35 -22.10
N PRO A 481 57.78 7.68 -22.43
CA PRO A 481 56.89 8.77 -21.93
C PRO A 481 56.63 10.01 -22.86
N GLU A 482 56.02 11.07 -22.27
CA GLU A 482 56.14 12.53 -22.56
C GLU A 482 55.66 13.15 -23.90
N ALA A 483 54.92 14.27 -23.82
CA ALA A 483 55.51 15.63 -23.99
C ALA A 483 54.52 16.82 -23.86
N TYR A 484 55.06 17.95 -23.32
CA TYR A 484 54.61 19.36 -23.40
C TYR A 484 53.27 19.85 -22.81
N ALA A 485 53.40 20.47 -21.63
CA ALA A 485 52.79 21.78 -21.33
C ALA A 485 53.91 22.86 -21.31
N PRO A 486 53.61 24.14 -21.60
CA PRO A 486 54.48 25.26 -21.23
C PRO A 486 53.98 25.93 -19.93
N THR A 487 54.90 26.06 -18.98
CA THR A 487 54.79 26.82 -17.72
C THR A 487 54.74 28.33 -17.94
N LEU A 488 54.16 29.07 -16.98
CA LEU A 488 54.91 30.15 -16.31
C LEU A 488 54.23 30.57 -14.99
N ASP A 489 54.97 30.38 -13.91
CA ASP A 489 54.72 31.00 -12.61
C ASP A 489 55.00 32.51 -12.65
N GLU A 490 54.26 33.30 -11.88
CA GLU A 490 54.80 34.29 -10.92
C GLU A 490 53.65 34.93 -10.11
N GLU A 491 53.43 34.46 -8.89
CA GLU A 491 53.24 35.29 -7.67
C GLU A 491 52.96 34.41 -6.44
N LEU A 492 54.03 33.74 -5.99
CA LEU A 492 54.14 33.12 -4.68
C LEU A 492 54.36 34.21 -3.61
N GLU A 493 53.32 34.92 -3.17
CA GLU A 493 53.42 35.69 -1.91
C GLU A 493 52.05 36.04 -1.28
N THR A 494 51.52 35.13 -0.45
CA THR A 494 50.82 35.44 0.83
C THR A 494 50.40 34.14 1.53
N GLY A 495 50.67 34.01 2.83
CA GLY A 495 50.49 32.78 3.60
C GLY A 495 49.02 32.40 3.86
N LYS A 496 48.33 31.82 2.86
CA LYS A 496 46.95 31.30 2.98
C LYS A 496 46.76 29.87 2.45
N LEU A 497 47.83 29.08 2.30
CA LEU A 497 47.80 27.79 1.59
C LEU A 497 48.29 26.56 2.40
N GLN A 498 48.03 26.56 3.71
CA GLN A 498 47.90 25.30 4.48
C GLN A 498 46.42 24.91 4.63
N TYR A 499 45.55 25.87 5.00
CA TYR A 499 44.10 25.70 5.11
C TYR A 499 43.43 25.16 3.83
N HIS A 500 43.97 25.48 2.65
CA HIS A 500 43.45 24.96 1.37
C HIS A 500 44.04 23.62 0.93
N ARG A 501 45.13 23.12 1.56
CA ARG A 501 45.69 21.79 1.25
C ARG A 501 44.98 20.69 2.02
N ASP A 502 44.74 20.93 3.31
CA ASP A 502 44.03 19.98 4.17
C ASP A 502 42.54 19.89 3.73
N ARG A 503 41.97 21.00 3.25
CA ARG A 503 40.63 21.06 2.62
C ARG A 503 40.56 20.57 1.16
N ALA A 504 41.67 20.11 0.57
CA ALA A 504 41.67 19.48 -0.75
C ALA A 504 41.73 17.95 -0.63
N MET A 505 42.64 17.40 0.17
CA MET A 505 42.75 15.94 0.36
C MET A 505 41.56 15.31 1.10
N ALA A 506 40.77 16.08 1.85
CA ALA A 506 39.55 15.60 2.51
C ALA A 506 38.26 15.74 1.67
N VAL A 507 38.34 16.26 0.42
CA VAL A 507 37.15 16.68 -0.35
C VAL A 507 36.97 15.91 -1.68
N GLU A 508 37.91 15.03 -2.05
CA GLU A 508 37.82 14.25 -3.30
C GLU A 508 37.24 12.82 -3.14
N THR A 509 36.97 12.32 -1.93
CA THR A 509 36.47 10.94 -1.73
C THR A 509 34.98 10.78 -1.37
N HIS A 510 34.30 11.80 -0.83
CA HIS A 510 32.93 11.64 -0.29
C HIS A 510 31.94 12.74 -0.73
N LYS A 511 32.10 13.29 -1.94
CA LYS A 511 31.34 14.48 -2.35
C LYS A 511 29.97 14.20 -2.96
N ASP A 512 29.74 13.00 -3.48
CA ASP A 512 28.50 12.63 -4.17
C ASP A 512 27.41 12.08 -3.23
N GLU A 513 27.72 11.83 -1.95
CA GLU A 513 26.77 11.35 -0.93
C GLU A 513 26.35 12.41 0.10
N LEU A 514 27.04 13.56 0.18
CA LEU A 514 26.90 14.53 1.28
C LEU A 514 26.28 15.89 0.90
N ILE A 515 25.92 16.10 -0.37
CA ILE A 515 25.07 17.23 -0.80
C ILE A 515 23.90 16.67 -1.61
N TRP A 516 22.92 16.17 -0.88
CA TRP A 516 21.68 15.67 -1.47
C TRP A 516 20.79 16.84 -1.91
N ILE A 517 20.62 16.99 -3.23
CA ILE A 517 19.68 17.96 -3.84
C ILE A 517 18.38 17.21 -4.15
N PRO A 518 17.22 17.65 -3.62
CA PRO A 518 15.96 16.97 -3.87
C PRO A 518 15.59 16.88 -5.36
N LYS A 519 15.04 15.73 -5.75
CA LYS A 519 14.19 15.67 -6.94
C LYS A 519 12.88 16.38 -6.64
N GLU A 520 12.33 17.08 -7.63
CA GLU A 520 11.14 17.92 -7.47
C GLU A 520 9.94 17.16 -6.88
N ASP A 521 9.73 15.91 -7.32
CA ASP A 521 8.68 15.00 -6.83
C ASP A 521 8.78 14.64 -5.33
N GLU A 522 10.00 14.65 -4.75
CA GLU A 522 10.20 14.27 -3.35
C GLU A 522 9.90 15.44 -2.40
N GLU A 523 10.21 16.67 -2.82
CA GLU A 523 9.87 17.86 -2.05
C GLU A 523 8.34 18.09 -2.01
N GLU A 524 7.63 17.79 -3.10
CA GLU A 524 6.16 17.83 -3.11
C GLU A 524 5.55 16.83 -2.12
N ARG A 525 6.05 15.59 -2.08
CA ARG A 525 5.61 14.57 -1.11
C ARG A 525 5.89 15.00 0.33
N ALA A 526 7.09 15.51 0.59
CA ALA A 526 7.46 16.02 1.91
C ALA A 526 6.53 17.15 2.41
N ARG A 527 6.00 18.01 1.53
CA ARG A 527 5.01 19.04 1.90
C ARG A 527 3.66 18.45 2.24
N VAL A 528 3.20 17.45 1.49
CA VAL A 528 1.98 16.70 1.80
C VAL A 528 2.08 16.04 3.18
N ASP A 529 3.20 15.41 3.47
CA ASP A 529 3.42 14.75 4.77
C ASP A 529 3.48 15.75 5.92
N ILE A 530 4.03 16.96 5.71
CA ILE A 530 3.89 18.07 6.66
C ILE A 530 2.42 18.44 6.90
N TYR A 531 1.57 18.53 5.87
CA TYR A 531 0.15 18.82 6.08
C TYR A 531 -0.57 17.72 6.88
N LYS A 532 -0.23 16.44 6.68
CA LYS A 532 -0.74 15.32 7.50
C LYS A 532 -0.39 15.53 8.98
N TYR A 533 0.87 15.83 9.29
CA TYR A 533 1.31 16.09 10.67
C TYR A 533 0.67 17.35 11.28
N ILE A 534 0.45 18.41 10.50
CA ILE A 534 -0.21 19.63 11.00
C ILE A 534 -1.66 19.37 11.37
N PHE A 535 -2.39 18.66 10.51
CA PHE A 535 -3.84 18.46 10.68
C PHE A 535 -4.22 17.16 11.40
N GLY A 536 -3.27 16.37 11.90
CA GLY A 536 -3.56 15.17 12.71
C GLY A 536 -4.44 15.43 13.94
N PHE A 537 -4.39 16.65 14.51
CA PHE A 537 -5.31 17.08 15.58
C PHE A 537 -6.78 17.23 15.13
N VAL A 538 -7.01 17.56 13.85
CA VAL A 538 -8.36 17.66 13.26
C VAL A 538 -9.07 16.31 13.28
N GLU A 539 -8.34 15.23 12.99
CA GLU A 539 -8.89 13.86 12.99
C GLU A 539 -9.42 13.50 14.38
N MET A 540 -8.58 13.64 15.41
CA MET A 540 -8.98 13.47 16.81
C MET A 540 -10.21 14.31 17.15
N ALA A 541 -10.22 15.61 16.79
CA ALA A 541 -11.30 16.53 17.11
C ALA A 541 -12.64 16.14 16.44
N VAL A 542 -12.60 15.64 15.20
CA VAL A 542 -13.79 15.17 14.47
C VAL A 542 -14.30 13.83 15.02
N VAL A 543 -13.40 12.89 15.38
CA VAL A 543 -13.79 11.63 16.04
C VAL A 543 -14.39 11.88 17.43
N LYS A 544 -13.77 12.75 18.23
CA LYS A 544 -14.31 13.26 19.51
C LYS A 544 -15.70 13.88 19.32
N CYS A 545 -15.86 14.72 18.29
CA CYS A 545 -17.14 15.33 17.95
C CYS A 545 -18.21 14.27 17.62
N ALA A 546 -17.87 13.23 16.85
CA ALA A 546 -18.77 12.13 16.54
C ALA A 546 -19.27 11.39 17.79
N ILE A 547 -18.39 11.16 18.77
CA ILE A 547 -18.72 10.57 20.08
C ILE A 547 -19.60 11.52 20.91
N GLU A 548 -19.26 12.81 21.00
CA GLU A 548 -20.01 13.82 21.77
C GLU A 548 -21.39 14.19 21.17
N LEU A 549 -21.56 13.99 19.86
CA LEU A 549 -22.85 13.99 19.20
C LEU A 549 -23.60 12.69 19.49
N GLY A 550 -22.93 11.53 19.34
CA GLY A 550 -23.51 10.21 19.48
C GLY A 550 -23.94 9.63 18.13
N ILE A 551 -23.16 9.91 17.07
CA ILE A 551 -23.48 9.54 15.68
C ILE A 551 -23.58 8.01 15.56
N ALA A 552 -22.60 7.28 16.10
CA ALA A 552 -22.60 5.83 16.12
C ALA A 552 -23.81 5.29 16.89
N ASP A 553 -24.07 5.83 18.10
CA ASP A 553 -25.18 5.38 18.95
C ASP A 553 -26.56 5.60 18.30
N ALA A 554 -26.72 6.69 17.54
CA ALA A 554 -27.96 7.00 16.82
C ALA A 554 -28.24 6.00 15.68
N ILE A 555 -27.23 5.72 14.85
CA ILE A 555 -27.37 4.76 13.73
C ILE A 555 -27.54 3.33 14.27
N GLU A 556 -26.83 2.96 15.34
CA GLU A 556 -26.97 1.66 16.01
C GLU A 556 -28.38 1.49 16.61
N SER A 557 -28.89 2.51 17.31
CA SER A 557 -30.24 2.50 17.90
C SER A 557 -31.36 2.50 16.86
N HIS A 558 -31.11 3.03 15.66
CA HIS A 558 -32.04 2.99 14.53
C HIS A 558 -32.11 1.61 13.86
N GLY A 559 -31.03 0.82 13.94
CA GLY A 559 -30.97 -0.55 13.40
C GLY A 559 -30.89 -0.65 11.87
N SER A 560 -30.78 0.48 11.16
CA SER A 560 -30.62 0.55 9.70
C SER A 560 -29.95 1.88 9.30
N PRO A 561 -29.39 2.00 8.08
CA PRO A 561 -28.76 3.23 7.61
C PRO A 561 -29.71 4.44 7.68
N MET A 562 -29.19 5.61 8.04
CA MET A 562 -29.97 6.84 8.25
C MET A 562 -29.61 7.91 7.23
N SER A 563 -30.58 8.66 6.72
CA SER A 563 -30.31 9.87 5.94
C SER A 563 -29.74 11.00 6.80
N LEU A 564 -29.11 12.00 6.16
CA LEU A 564 -28.62 13.20 6.86
C LEU A 564 -29.72 13.88 7.71
N LEU A 565 -30.96 13.94 7.21
CA LEU A 565 -32.07 14.61 7.88
C LEU A 565 -32.58 13.81 9.08
N GLU A 566 -32.67 12.49 8.97
CA GLU A 566 -33.02 11.62 10.10
C GLU A 566 -31.95 11.67 11.19
N LEU A 567 -30.67 11.65 10.80
CA LEU A 567 -29.54 11.74 11.73
C LEU A 567 -29.49 13.13 12.41
N SER A 568 -29.68 14.21 11.66
CA SER A 568 -29.83 15.58 12.17
C SER A 568 -30.99 15.70 13.17
N SER A 569 -32.14 15.09 12.86
CA SER A 569 -33.31 15.08 13.75
C SER A 569 -33.12 14.22 14.99
N ALA A 570 -32.41 13.10 14.91
CA ALA A 570 -32.14 12.21 16.05
C ALA A 570 -31.11 12.80 17.01
N LEU A 571 -30.10 13.49 16.48
CA LEU A 571 -29.02 14.14 17.25
C LEU A 571 -29.38 15.55 17.73
N GLY A 572 -30.44 16.16 17.18
CA GLY A 572 -30.86 17.54 17.50
C GLY A 572 -29.81 18.57 17.07
N CYS A 573 -29.30 18.47 15.85
CA CYS A 573 -28.19 19.27 15.36
C CYS A 573 -28.40 19.82 13.93
N ALA A 574 -27.68 20.88 13.57
CA ALA A 574 -27.89 21.57 12.29
C ALA A 574 -27.36 20.75 11.10
N ALA A 575 -28.24 20.36 10.17
CA ALA A 575 -27.90 19.51 9.03
C ALA A 575 -26.68 19.99 8.19
N PRO A 576 -26.48 21.30 7.89
CA PRO A 576 -25.30 21.75 7.16
C PRO A 576 -23.98 21.56 7.93
N ALA A 577 -24.00 21.69 9.25
CA ALA A 577 -22.84 21.45 10.11
C ALA A 577 -22.57 19.94 10.26
N LEU A 578 -23.62 19.14 10.43
CA LEU A 578 -23.52 17.68 10.46
C LEU A 578 -23.00 17.12 9.13
N LEU A 579 -23.40 17.67 7.98
CA LEU A 579 -22.93 17.22 6.66
C LEU A 579 -21.41 17.35 6.52
N ARG A 580 -20.81 18.43 7.03
CA ARG A 580 -19.36 18.65 7.01
C ARG A 580 -18.64 17.57 7.83
N ILE A 581 -19.13 17.29 9.04
CA ILE A 581 -18.65 16.19 9.89
C ILE A 581 -18.80 14.83 9.21
N MET A 582 -19.97 14.52 8.63
CA MET A 582 -20.20 13.23 7.95
C MET A 582 -19.37 13.06 6.69
N ARG A 583 -19.12 14.12 5.90
CA ARG A 583 -18.18 14.10 4.75
C ARG A 583 -16.77 13.68 5.20
N PHE A 584 -16.28 14.27 6.29
CA PHE A 584 -14.97 13.93 6.86
C PHE A 584 -14.94 12.46 7.34
N LEU A 585 -15.91 12.07 8.17
CA LEU A 585 -15.99 10.73 8.76
C LEU A 585 -16.17 9.61 7.73
N THR A 586 -16.85 9.89 6.61
CA THR A 586 -17.03 8.92 5.51
C THR A 586 -15.82 8.83 4.59
N ASN A 587 -15.10 9.93 4.34
CA ASN A 587 -13.79 9.90 3.67
C ASN A 587 -12.79 9.04 4.47
N ARG A 588 -12.76 9.21 5.80
CA ARG A 588 -11.94 8.41 6.73
C ARG A 588 -12.47 6.99 6.97
N LYS A 589 -13.51 6.55 6.26
CA LYS A 589 -14.13 5.21 6.37
C LYS A 589 -14.67 4.85 7.76
N LEU A 590 -14.76 5.78 8.72
CA LEU A 590 -15.45 5.52 9.99
C LEU A 590 -16.90 5.15 9.72
N PHE A 591 -17.59 5.87 8.84
CA PHE A 591 -18.96 5.56 8.42
C PHE A 591 -19.02 5.31 6.91
N LYS A 592 -19.97 4.50 6.47
CA LYS A 592 -20.19 4.21 5.04
C LYS A 592 -21.31 5.09 4.48
N GLU A 593 -21.01 5.87 3.44
CA GLU A 593 -22.03 6.55 2.63
C GLU A 593 -22.65 5.55 1.63
N ILE A 594 -23.97 5.55 1.50
CA ILE A 594 -24.75 4.74 0.56
C ILE A 594 -25.63 5.71 -0.24
N ARG A 595 -25.48 5.72 -1.57
CA ARG A 595 -26.26 6.60 -2.46
C ARG A 595 -27.44 5.83 -3.05
N ILE A 596 -28.64 6.40 -2.93
CA ILE A 596 -29.85 5.82 -3.48
C ILE A 596 -29.95 6.23 -4.96
N ASN A 597 -29.93 5.26 -5.87
CA ASN A 597 -29.97 5.42 -7.34
C ASN A 597 -28.80 6.20 -7.99
N GLU A 598 -27.79 5.49 -8.49
CA GLU A 598 -26.71 6.11 -9.31
C GLU A 598 -27.16 6.54 -10.74
N ASN A 599 -28.42 6.28 -11.12
CA ASN A 599 -28.94 6.46 -12.49
C ASN A 599 -29.72 7.78 -12.73
N VAL A 600 -29.65 8.76 -11.82
CA VAL A 600 -30.28 10.08 -12.02
C VAL A 600 -29.25 11.19 -11.80
N GLN A 601 -29.09 12.08 -12.77
CA GLN A 601 -28.22 13.27 -12.68
C GLN A 601 -28.85 14.41 -11.86
N ASP A 602 -29.66 14.11 -10.84
CA ASP A 602 -30.18 15.10 -9.90
C ASP A 602 -29.33 15.06 -8.63
N SER A 603 -28.70 16.19 -8.30
CA SER A 603 -27.87 16.40 -7.11
C SER A 603 -28.66 16.49 -5.79
N GLU A 604 -29.92 16.05 -5.77
CA GLU A 604 -30.87 16.23 -4.66
C GLU A 604 -31.32 14.95 -3.95
N GLN A 605 -30.91 13.74 -4.40
CA GLN A 605 -31.25 12.49 -3.68
C GLN A 605 -30.41 12.34 -2.38
N PRO A 606 -31.02 12.00 -1.23
CA PRO A 606 -30.30 11.94 0.04
C PRO A 606 -29.41 10.71 0.18
N SER A 607 -28.13 10.92 0.50
CA SER A 607 -27.24 9.87 0.99
C SER A 607 -27.74 9.27 2.31
N LEU A 608 -27.58 7.96 2.47
CA LEU A 608 -27.73 7.24 3.74
C LEU A 608 -26.35 6.95 4.35
N TYR A 609 -26.26 6.92 5.67
CA TYR A 609 -25.05 6.64 6.43
C TYR A 609 -25.21 5.37 7.27
N ALA A 610 -24.20 4.49 7.23
CA ALA A 610 -24.20 3.19 7.90
C ALA A 610 -22.93 2.96 8.75
N GLN A 611 -23.05 2.10 9.75
CA GLN A 611 -21.97 1.68 10.66
C GLN A 611 -20.95 0.76 9.97
N THR A 612 -19.66 0.95 10.25
CA THR A 612 -18.55 0.03 9.89
C THR A 612 -18.04 -0.72 11.14
N ALA A 613 -17.00 -1.56 11.04
CA ALA A 613 -16.30 -2.05 12.23
C ALA A 613 -15.71 -0.89 13.05
N LEU A 614 -15.13 0.10 12.37
CA LEU A 614 -14.47 1.26 12.96
C LEU A 614 -15.42 2.20 13.71
N SER A 615 -16.61 2.53 13.17
CA SER A 615 -17.58 3.35 13.92
C SER A 615 -18.20 2.63 15.12
N ARG A 616 -18.19 1.29 15.16
CA ARG A 616 -18.66 0.52 16.33
C ARG A 616 -17.69 0.61 17.51
N LEU A 617 -16.39 0.80 17.26
CA LEU A 617 -15.41 1.05 18.32
C LEU A 617 -15.63 2.41 19.03
N ILE A 618 -16.36 3.35 18.42
CA ILE A 618 -16.65 4.67 19.02
C ILE A 618 -18.09 4.81 19.56
N LEU A 619 -18.83 3.72 19.71
CA LEU A 619 -20.08 3.67 20.49
C LEU A 619 -19.80 4.10 21.94
N ARG A 620 -20.66 4.91 22.57
CA ARG A 620 -20.45 5.38 23.95
C ARG A 620 -20.50 4.27 25.00
N SER A 621 -21.09 3.14 24.64
CA SER A 621 -21.16 1.94 25.47
C SER A 621 -21.03 0.70 24.61
N GLY A 622 -20.25 -0.27 25.08
CA GLY A 622 -19.98 -1.52 24.40
C GLY A 622 -18.76 -2.18 25.03
N GLU A 623 -18.69 -3.51 24.97
CA GLU A 623 -17.56 -4.27 25.55
C GLU A 623 -16.24 -3.89 24.85
N LYS A 624 -16.28 -3.79 23.52
CA LYS A 624 -15.18 -3.45 22.61
C LYS A 624 -14.99 -1.93 22.35
N SER A 625 -15.73 -1.06 23.04
CA SER A 625 -15.66 0.39 22.80
C SER A 625 -14.32 0.99 23.27
N MET A 626 -13.78 1.90 22.46
CA MET A 626 -12.63 2.78 22.76
C MET A 626 -13.06 4.23 23.01
N ALA A 627 -14.36 4.54 23.01
CA ALA A 627 -14.86 5.93 23.05
C ALA A 627 -14.37 6.71 24.29
N THR A 628 -14.27 6.07 25.46
CA THR A 628 -13.75 6.69 26.69
C THR A 628 -12.25 6.97 26.63
N PHE A 629 -11.47 6.14 25.93
CA PHE A 629 -10.05 6.38 25.65
C PHE A 629 -9.88 7.60 24.74
N VAL A 630 -10.63 7.68 23.64
CA VAL A 630 -10.65 8.87 22.76
C VAL A 630 -11.02 10.13 23.55
N LEU A 631 -12.06 10.08 24.39
CA LEU A 631 -12.49 11.21 25.21
C LEU A 631 -11.48 11.60 26.31
N MET A 632 -10.70 10.66 26.81
CA MET A 632 -9.64 10.92 27.79
C MET A 632 -8.48 11.68 27.15
N GLU A 633 -7.86 11.11 26.11
CA GLU A 633 -6.70 11.70 25.41
C GLU A 633 -7.06 13.05 24.79
N SER A 634 -8.28 13.19 24.26
CA SER A 634 -8.76 14.46 23.68
C SER A 634 -9.38 15.45 24.69
N SER A 635 -9.21 15.22 25.99
CA SER A 635 -9.69 16.13 27.03
C SER A 635 -8.73 17.32 27.24
N PRO A 636 -9.23 18.53 27.59
CA PRO A 636 -8.36 19.69 27.79
C PRO A 636 -7.20 19.49 28.79
N PRO A 637 -7.35 18.78 29.93
CA PRO A 637 -6.23 18.51 30.84
C PRO A 637 -5.12 17.65 30.23
N MET A 638 -5.43 16.76 29.28
CA MET A 638 -4.47 15.89 28.58
C MET A 638 -3.86 16.56 27.33
N LEU A 639 -4.54 17.55 26.74
CA LEU A 639 -4.05 18.29 25.57
C LEU A 639 -3.23 19.54 25.92
N ALA A 640 -3.54 20.22 27.03
CA ALA A 640 -2.76 21.36 27.52
C ALA A 640 -1.24 21.10 27.71
N PRO A 641 -0.77 19.95 28.26
CA PRO A 641 0.64 19.64 28.51
C PRO A 641 1.54 19.78 27.28
N TRP A 642 1.03 19.42 26.10
CA TRP A 642 1.81 19.32 24.86
C TRP A 642 2.36 20.66 24.37
N HIS A 643 1.75 21.77 24.77
CA HIS A 643 2.29 23.11 24.54
C HIS A 643 3.66 23.33 25.22
N GLY A 644 3.94 22.61 26.30
CA GLY A 644 5.19 22.68 27.07
C GLY A 644 6.27 21.67 26.67
N LEU A 645 6.06 20.85 25.63
CA LEU A 645 6.99 19.76 25.27
C LEU A 645 8.41 20.26 24.97
N SER A 646 8.56 21.34 24.21
CA SER A 646 9.89 21.93 23.92
C SER A 646 10.58 22.54 25.14
N ALA A 647 9.82 23.00 26.14
CA ALA A 647 10.38 23.44 27.42
C ALA A 647 10.89 22.26 28.24
N ARG A 648 10.19 21.10 28.22
CA ARG A 648 10.62 19.86 28.90
C ARG A 648 11.86 19.23 28.28
N VAL A 649 12.10 19.41 26.98
CA VAL A 649 13.36 18.99 26.35
C VAL A 649 14.51 19.94 26.71
N LYS A 650 14.22 21.21 27.04
CA LYS A 650 15.18 22.24 27.45
C LYS A 650 15.52 22.29 28.95
N THR A 651 14.93 21.43 29.80
CA THR A 651 15.31 21.37 31.22
C THR A 651 16.74 20.86 31.38
N GLU A 652 17.45 21.28 32.43
CA GLU A 652 18.79 20.75 32.72
C GLU A 652 18.72 19.25 33.07
N VAL A 653 19.85 18.55 32.90
CA VAL A 653 19.91 17.07 33.01
C VAL A 653 19.60 16.57 34.43
N ASP A 654 20.00 17.34 35.44
CA ASP A 654 19.93 16.94 36.85
C ASP A 654 18.73 17.52 37.63
N ASP A 655 17.86 18.31 36.99
CA ASP A 655 16.68 18.89 37.67
C ASP A 655 15.52 17.88 37.78
N SER A 656 15.75 16.87 38.64
CA SER A 656 14.70 15.92 39.08
C SER A 656 13.54 16.56 39.85
N SER A 657 13.58 17.88 40.09
CA SER A 657 12.47 18.67 40.65
C SER A 657 11.68 19.47 39.61
N ALA A 658 12.10 19.44 38.33
CA ALA A 658 11.40 20.09 37.25
C ALA A 658 10.02 19.43 37.02
N PRO A 659 8.91 20.19 37.13
CA PRO A 659 7.57 19.66 36.91
C PRO A 659 7.40 19.12 35.48
N SER A 660 6.53 18.12 35.32
CA SER A 660 6.07 17.70 33.99
C SER A 660 5.33 18.83 33.27
N PRO A 661 5.24 18.79 31.93
CA PRO A 661 4.36 19.71 31.20
C PRO A 661 2.91 19.67 31.70
N PHE A 662 2.43 18.50 32.15
CA PHE A 662 1.12 18.37 32.78
C PHE A 662 1.03 19.11 34.12
N GLU A 663 2.03 19.00 34.99
CA GLU A 663 2.06 19.74 36.25
C GLU A 663 2.17 21.26 36.01
N VAL A 664 2.90 21.70 34.99
CA VAL A 664 2.95 23.11 34.56
C VAL A 664 1.58 23.59 34.06
N ALA A 665 0.88 22.79 33.26
CA ALA A 665 -0.41 23.16 32.66
C ALA A 665 -1.59 23.11 33.65
N ASN A 666 -1.62 22.09 34.52
CA ASN A 666 -2.75 21.78 35.40
C ASN A 666 -2.49 22.12 36.89
N GLY A 667 -1.27 22.54 37.23
CA GLY A 667 -0.87 22.96 38.59
C GLY A 667 -0.65 21.82 39.59
N LYS A 668 -0.67 20.56 39.11
CA LYS A 668 -0.46 19.31 39.87
C LYS A 668 0.00 18.19 38.93
N ASP A 669 0.76 17.23 39.43
CA ASP A 669 0.99 15.97 38.73
C ASP A 669 -0.33 15.25 38.38
N VAL A 670 -0.29 14.38 37.36
CA VAL A 670 -1.48 13.71 36.81
C VAL A 670 -2.28 12.93 37.85
N TRP A 671 -1.63 12.29 38.82
CA TRP A 671 -2.29 11.51 39.87
C TRP A 671 -2.93 12.40 40.94
N SER A 672 -2.22 13.44 41.40
CA SER A 672 -2.77 14.45 42.32
C SER A 672 -3.87 15.30 41.68
N TYR A 673 -3.85 15.46 40.36
CA TYR A 673 -4.92 16.09 39.59
C TYR A 673 -6.14 15.17 39.50
N ALA A 674 -5.98 13.91 39.11
CA ALA A 674 -7.06 12.93 39.07
C ALA A 674 -7.73 12.78 40.45
N ALA A 675 -6.95 12.63 41.52
CA ALA A 675 -7.45 12.53 42.90
C ALA A 675 -8.26 13.77 43.34
N ALA A 676 -7.98 14.94 42.76
CA ALA A 676 -8.71 16.18 43.03
C ALA A 676 -9.92 16.42 42.10
N ASN A 677 -10.01 15.68 40.99
CA ASN A 677 -11.02 15.85 39.94
C ASN A 677 -11.72 14.51 39.65
N PRO A 678 -12.74 14.13 40.45
CA PRO A 678 -13.37 12.80 40.36
C PRO A 678 -13.89 12.41 38.98
N GLY A 679 -14.41 13.36 38.19
CA GLY A 679 -14.86 13.09 36.81
C GLY A 679 -13.72 12.74 35.85
N HIS A 680 -12.53 13.34 36.04
CA HIS A 680 -11.34 13.00 35.25
C HIS A 680 -10.73 11.67 35.73
N SER A 681 -10.71 11.41 37.04
CA SER A 681 -10.33 10.09 37.58
C SER A 681 -11.25 8.97 37.09
N GLN A 682 -12.56 9.21 36.99
CA GLN A 682 -13.51 8.26 36.40
C GLN A 682 -13.19 8.02 34.92
N LEU A 683 -12.94 9.07 34.14
CA LEU A 683 -12.61 8.98 32.72
C LEU A 683 -11.32 8.16 32.48
N ILE A 684 -10.27 8.39 33.27
CA ILE A 684 -9.04 7.56 33.26
C ILE A 684 -9.37 6.10 33.55
N ASN A 685 -10.11 5.83 34.64
CA ASN A 685 -10.48 4.46 35.01
C ASN A 685 -11.32 3.74 33.93
N GLU A 686 -12.17 4.47 33.21
CA GLU A 686 -12.97 3.92 32.11
C GLU A 686 -12.15 3.71 30.83
N ALA A 687 -11.19 4.60 30.53
CA ALA A 687 -10.24 4.43 29.42
C ALA A 687 -9.30 3.23 29.67
N MET A 688 -8.69 3.15 30.85
CA MET A 688 -7.84 2.00 31.25
C MET A 688 -8.63 0.69 31.26
N ALA A 689 -9.91 0.71 31.65
CA ALA A 689 -10.78 -0.46 31.56
C ALA A 689 -11.11 -0.90 30.13
N CYS A 690 -11.00 -0.02 29.12
CA CYS A 690 -11.14 -0.41 27.72
C CYS A 690 -9.86 -1.09 27.21
N ASN A 691 -8.69 -0.55 27.55
CA ASN A 691 -7.40 -1.21 27.27
C ASN A 691 -7.34 -2.60 27.94
N ALA A 692 -7.69 -2.67 29.23
CA ALA A 692 -7.72 -3.92 30.00
C ALA A 692 -8.55 -5.03 29.35
N ARG A 693 -9.70 -4.72 28.73
CA ARG A 693 -10.54 -5.72 28.06
C ARG A 693 -9.89 -6.32 26.82
N VAL A 694 -9.07 -5.53 26.13
CA VAL A 694 -8.31 -5.98 24.97
C VAL A 694 -7.14 -6.84 25.43
N THR A 695 -6.27 -6.28 26.27
CA THR A 695 -5.01 -6.91 26.67
C THR A 695 -5.23 -8.19 27.48
N VAL A 696 -6.21 -8.22 28.41
CA VAL A 696 -6.49 -9.42 29.21
C VAL A 696 -7.16 -10.51 28.37
N ALA A 697 -7.94 -10.18 27.34
CA ALA A 697 -8.45 -11.19 26.42
C ALA A 697 -7.30 -11.88 25.64
N ALA A 698 -6.35 -11.11 25.12
CA ALA A 698 -5.16 -11.64 24.44
C ALA A 698 -4.29 -12.51 25.39
N ILE A 699 -4.09 -12.07 26.63
CA ILE A 699 -3.36 -12.84 27.66
C ILE A 699 -4.05 -14.17 27.97
N LEU A 700 -5.38 -14.17 28.11
CA LEU A 700 -6.14 -15.37 28.47
C LEU A 700 -6.14 -16.44 27.37
N ASP A 701 -6.09 -16.03 26.11
CA ASP A 701 -6.06 -16.97 24.97
C ASP A 701 -4.62 -17.38 24.60
N GLY A 702 -3.62 -16.50 24.80
CA GLY A 702 -2.23 -16.75 24.40
C GLY A 702 -1.27 -17.25 25.51
N CYS A 703 -1.56 -16.96 26.79
CA CYS A 703 -0.61 -17.14 27.91
C CYS A 703 -1.30 -17.61 29.20
N LEU A 704 -2.34 -18.45 29.10
CA LEU A 704 -3.12 -18.91 30.26
C LEU A 704 -2.29 -19.70 31.28
N ASP A 705 -1.27 -20.42 30.82
CA ASP A 705 -0.31 -21.22 31.60
C ASP A 705 0.58 -20.37 32.51
N VAL A 706 0.75 -19.08 32.22
CA VAL A 706 1.40 -18.12 33.13
C VAL A 706 0.66 -18.08 34.49
N PHE A 707 -0.64 -18.38 34.52
CA PHE A 707 -1.44 -18.42 35.75
C PHE A 707 -1.46 -19.78 36.47
N ASP A 708 -0.78 -20.80 35.95
CA ASP A 708 -0.72 -22.12 36.59
C ASP A 708 -0.01 -22.08 37.94
N GLY A 709 -0.61 -22.78 38.92
CA GLY A 709 -0.11 -22.86 40.30
C GLY A 709 -0.39 -21.65 41.18
N ILE A 710 -0.98 -20.57 40.64
CA ILE A 710 -1.37 -19.38 41.40
C ILE A 710 -2.72 -19.62 42.10
N GLY A 711 -2.80 -19.45 43.42
CA GLY A 711 -4.06 -19.49 44.18
C GLY A 711 -4.61 -18.11 44.54
N THR A 712 -3.72 -17.14 44.75
CA THR A 712 -4.04 -15.74 45.03
C THR A 712 -3.16 -14.83 44.17
N ILE A 713 -3.74 -13.82 43.52
CA ILE A 713 -3.01 -12.82 42.73
C ILE A 713 -3.33 -11.41 43.24
N VAL A 714 -2.32 -10.53 43.27
CA VAL A 714 -2.49 -9.10 43.53
C VAL A 714 -2.28 -8.30 42.25
N ASP A 715 -3.29 -7.54 41.85
CA ASP A 715 -3.27 -6.62 40.70
C ASP A 715 -2.83 -5.24 41.23
N VAL A 716 -1.57 -4.89 41.00
CA VAL A 716 -0.92 -3.69 41.54
C VAL A 716 -1.07 -2.56 40.52
N GLY A 717 -1.79 -1.49 40.89
CA GLY A 717 -2.27 -0.50 39.94
C GLY A 717 -3.53 -0.94 39.19
N GLY A 718 -4.29 -1.90 39.76
CA GLY A 718 -5.43 -2.54 39.09
C GLY A 718 -6.65 -1.64 38.83
N GLY A 719 -6.60 -0.36 39.19
CA GLY A 719 -7.62 0.63 38.89
C GLY A 719 -9.01 0.25 39.45
N ASN A 720 -10.03 0.33 38.59
CA ASN A 720 -11.37 -0.14 38.91
C ASN A 720 -11.52 -1.68 38.95
N GLY A 721 -10.44 -2.45 38.77
CA GLY A 721 -10.38 -3.91 38.85
C GLY A 721 -10.91 -4.64 37.62
N THR A 722 -10.97 -4.00 36.44
CA THR A 722 -11.48 -4.65 35.22
C THR A 722 -10.61 -5.83 34.78
N ALA A 723 -9.29 -5.65 34.73
CA ALA A 723 -8.35 -6.71 34.38
C ALA A 723 -8.51 -7.93 35.29
N LEU A 724 -8.38 -7.72 36.60
CA LEU A 724 -8.54 -8.77 37.60
C LEU A 724 -9.91 -9.47 37.59
N ARG A 725 -11.01 -8.76 37.32
CA ARG A 725 -12.34 -9.40 37.18
C ARG A 725 -12.40 -10.35 35.98
N MET A 726 -11.74 -10.02 34.89
CA MET A 726 -11.67 -10.89 33.72
C MET A 726 -10.79 -12.12 34.02
N LEU A 727 -9.62 -11.92 34.63
CA LEU A 727 -8.74 -13.01 35.07
C LEU A 727 -9.44 -13.97 36.04
N VAL A 728 -10.07 -13.48 37.11
CA VAL A 728 -10.77 -14.33 38.10
C VAL A 728 -11.99 -15.03 37.49
N ARG A 729 -12.65 -14.44 36.49
CA ARG A 729 -13.77 -15.08 35.76
C ARG A 729 -13.29 -16.22 34.85
N ALA A 730 -12.14 -16.07 34.20
CA ALA A 730 -11.54 -17.08 33.33
C ALA A 730 -10.77 -18.16 34.10
N CYS A 731 -10.21 -17.81 35.27
CA CYS A 731 -9.44 -18.68 36.15
C CYS A 731 -10.12 -18.79 37.54
N PRO A 732 -11.25 -19.50 37.71
CA PRO A 732 -12.06 -19.49 38.95
C PRO A 732 -11.39 -20.08 40.19
N TRP A 733 -10.20 -20.67 40.05
CA TRP A 733 -9.37 -21.13 41.17
C TRP A 733 -8.59 -19.99 41.85
N ILE A 734 -8.41 -18.86 41.16
CA ILE A 734 -7.65 -17.70 41.63
C ILE A 734 -8.55 -16.78 42.45
N ARG A 735 -8.03 -16.31 43.60
CA ARG A 735 -8.59 -15.16 44.32
C ARG A 735 -7.80 -13.90 43.99
N GLY A 736 -8.51 -12.84 43.65
CA GLY A 736 -7.92 -11.56 43.29
C GLY A 736 -7.87 -10.56 44.45
N ILE A 737 -6.79 -9.80 44.53
CA ILE A 737 -6.67 -8.57 45.32
C ILE A 737 -6.43 -7.42 44.35
N ASN A 738 -7.44 -6.58 44.07
CA ASN A 738 -7.25 -5.32 43.36
C ASN A 738 -6.63 -4.30 44.32
N PHE A 739 -5.40 -3.85 44.02
CA PHE A 739 -4.61 -2.98 44.87
C PHE A 739 -4.23 -1.68 44.14
N ASP A 740 -4.81 -0.57 44.61
CA ASP A 740 -4.59 0.77 44.04
C ASP A 740 -4.68 1.84 45.16
N LEU A 741 -4.53 3.11 44.80
CA LEU A 741 -4.73 4.26 45.69
C LEU A 741 -6.15 4.21 46.30
N PRO A 742 -6.33 4.59 47.58
CA PRO A 742 -7.61 4.45 48.28
C PRO A 742 -8.81 5.11 47.60
N HIS A 743 -8.60 6.19 46.84
CA HIS A 743 -9.69 6.86 46.12
C HIS A 743 -10.13 6.07 44.87
N VAL A 744 -9.20 5.41 44.17
CA VAL A 744 -9.45 4.61 42.97
C VAL A 744 -10.22 3.35 43.31
N VAL A 745 -9.73 2.52 44.24
CA VAL A 745 -10.45 1.30 44.65
C VAL A 745 -11.81 1.57 45.32
N SER A 746 -12.04 2.78 45.87
CA SER A 746 -13.29 3.11 46.55
C SER A 746 -14.53 3.13 45.64
N VAL A 747 -14.32 3.33 44.33
CA VAL A 747 -15.36 3.32 43.30
C VAL A 747 -15.38 2.03 42.46
N ALA A 748 -14.50 1.06 42.77
CA ALA A 748 -14.44 -0.21 42.05
C ALA A 748 -15.70 -1.07 42.25
N LEU A 749 -16.13 -1.74 41.17
CA LEU A 749 -17.30 -2.62 41.20
C LEU A 749 -16.99 -3.92 41.96
N LYS A 750 -17.71 -4.12 43.07
CA LYS A 750 -17.67 -5.36 43.86
C LYS A 750 -17.98 -6.57 42.98
N SER A 751 -17.12 -7.57 43.07
CA SER A 751 -17.22 -8.82 42.33
C SER A 751 -16.88 -10.01 43.23
N GLU A 752 -17.48 -11.16 42.97
CA GLU A 752 -17.15 -12.38 43.68
C GLU A 752 -15.71 -12.81 43.34
N GLY A 753 -14.96 -13.28 44.34
CA GLY A 753 -13.55 -13.67 44.17
C GLY A 753 -12.53 -12.52 44.15
N VAL A 754 -12.94 -11.25 44.20
CA VAL A 754 -12.05 -10.07 44.22
C VAL A 754 -12.20 -9.26 45.51
N GLU A 755 -11.09 -9.02 46.20
CA GLU A 755 -10.97 -8.05 47.30
C GLU A 755 -10.41 -6.71 46.79
N HIS A 756 -10.90 -5.58 47.31
CA HIS A 756 -10.40 -4.24 46.96
C HIS A 756 -9.61 -3.66 48.14
N VAL A 757 -8.32 -3.41 47.95
CA VAL A 757 -7.41 -2.94 49.00
C VAL A 757 -6.80 -1.60 48.60
N GLY A 758 -7.06 -0.56 49.41
CA GLY A 758 -6.48 0.76 49.20
C GLY A 758 -5.10 0.87 49.83
N GLY A 759 -4.09 1.30 49.07
CA GLY A 759 -2.74 1.50 49.59
C GLY A 759 -1.82 2.31 48.68
N ASP A 760 -0.53 2.06 48.79
CA ASP A 760 0.53 2.76 48.06
C ASP A 760 1.65 1.76 47.78
N MET A 761 1.86 1.44 46.50
CA MET A 761 2.81 0.42 46.04
C MET A 761 4.27 0.71 46.41
N PHE A 762 4.65 1.98 46.55
CA PHE A 762 6.00 2.35 47.01
C PHE A 762 6.20 2.02 48.49
N LYS A 763 5.12 1.92 49.27
CA LYS A 763 5.14 1.56 50.69
C LYS A 763 5.01 0.06 50.92
N PHE A 764 4.02 -0.60 50.31
CA PHE A 764 3.80 -2.04 50.43
C PHE A 764 2.95 -2.59 49.27
N VAL A 765 3.02 -3.91 49.06
CA VAL A 765 2.09 -4.66 48.20
C VAL A 765 1.44 -5.78 49.05
N PRO A 766 0.13 -6.03 48.94
CA PRO A 766 -0.55 -7.14 49.62
C PRO A 766 0.05 -8.50 49.29
N LYS A 767 0.11 -9.41 50.26
CA LYS A 767 0.66 -10.76 50.04
C LYS A 767 -0.27 -11.62 49.19
N ALA A 768 0.29 -12.20 48.14
CA ALA A 768 -0.36 -13.08 47.18
C ALA A 768 0.67 -14.08 46.63
N ASP A 769 0.23 -15.13 45.93
CA ASP A 769 1.13 -16.11 45.29
C ASP A 769 1.80 -15.52 44.05
N ALA A 770 1.19 -14.50 43.44
CA ALA A 770 1.77 -13.71 42.37
C ALA A 770 1.33 -12.23 42.42
N ALA A 771 2.15 -11.35 41.84
CA ALA A 771 1.79 -9.96 41.55
C ALA A 771 1.63 -9.77 40.03
N PHE A 772 0.62 -9.02 39.62
CA PHE A 772 0.32 -8.64 38.25
C PHE A 772 0.42 -7.11 38.14
N LEU A 773 1.11 -6.63 37.11
CA LEU A 773 1.23 -5.21 36.77
C LEU A 773 0.95 -5.08 35.27
N MET A 774 0.07 -4.14 34.89
CA MET A 774 -0.29 -3.92 33.49
C MET A 774 -0.41 -2.42 33.21
N SER A 775 0.49 -1.88 32.38
CA SER A 775 0.63 -0.43 32.13
C SER A 775 0.75 0.36 33.43
N VAL A 776 1.77 0.04 34.24
CA VAL A 776 2.03 0.68 35.54
C VAL A 776 3.47 1.14 35.66
N LEU A 777 4.43 0.38 35.11
CA LEU A 777 5.85 0.68 35.20
C LEU A 777 6.28 1.73 34.16
N HIS A 778 5.50 1.94 33.10
CA HIS A 778 5.76 3.00 32.12
C HIS A 778 5.65 4.43 32.68
N ASP A 779 4.85 4.64 33.73
CA ASP A 779 4.66 5.93 34.41
C ASP A 779 5.91 6.44 35.15
N TRP A 780 6.90 5.57 35.35
CA TRP A 780 8.00 5.78 36.28
C TRP A 780 9.37 5.60 35.61
N GLU A 781 10.40 6.21 36.20
CA GLU A 781 11.80 5.99 35.82
C GLU A 781 12.31 4.63 36.33
N ASP A 782 13.52 4.25 35.90
CA ASP A 782 14.08 2.93 36.19
C ASP A 782 14.26 2.69 37.70
N ASP A 783 14.69 3.70 38.45
CA ASP A 783 14.93 3.59 39.90
C ASP A 783 13.61 3.38 40.67
N GLU A 784 12.53 4.07 40.29
CA GLU A 784 11.17 3.86 40.82
C GLU A 784 10.58 2.50 40.41
N CYS A 785 10.77 2.05 39.17
CA CYS A 785 10.36 0.71 38.72
C CYS A 785 11.03 -0.38 39.56
N ILE A 786 12.35 -0.26 39.78
CA ILE A 786 13.13 -1.15 40.63
C ILE A 786 12.57 -1.19 42.06
N GLN A 787 12.09 -0.06 42.61
CA GLN A 787 11.45 -0.01 43.91
C GLN A 787 10.10 -0.74 43.94
N ILE A 788 9.24 -0.53 42.94
CA ILE A 788 7.94 -1.21 42.82
C ILE A 788 8.13 -2.73 42.69
N LEU A 789 9.05 -3.18 41.84
CA LEU A 789 9.35 -4.60 41.64
C LEU A 789 9.91 -5.25 42.90
N LYS A 790 10.77 -4.57 43.66
CA LYS A 790 11.23 -5.02 44.98
C LYS A 790 10.08 -5.17 45.98
N LYS A 791 9.10 -4.27 45.96
CA LYS A 791 7.90 -4.34 46.81
C LYS A 791 6.97 -5.50 46.41
N CYS A 792 6.85 -5.79 45.11
CA CYS A 792 6.16 -6.98 44.62
C CYS A 792 6.89 -8.26 45.09
N ARG A 793 8.22 -8.31 44.95
CA ARG A 793 9.05 -9.45 45.40
C ARG A 793 8.97 -9.68 46.92
N GLU A 794 8.87 -8.64 47.74
CA GLU A 794 8.63 -8.72 49.18
C GLU A 794 7.26 -9.31 49.55
N ALA A 795 6.25 -9.14 48.70
CA ALA A 795 4.88 -9.61 48.92
C ALA A 795 4.68 -11.08 48.54
N ILE A 796 5.49 -11.59 47.60
CA ILE A 796 5.36 -12.92 46.99
C ILE A 796 6.14 -14.00 47.78
N PRO A 797 5.54 -15.16 48.10
CA PRO A 797 6.18 -16.18 48.94
C PRO A 797 7.16 -17.10 48.18
N GLY A 798 8.46 -16.93 48.45
CA GLY A 798 9.50 -17.93 48.19
C GLY A 798 9.86 -18.14 46.71
N ASP A 799 10.36 -19.33 46.41
CA ASP A 799 11.01 -19.63 45.12
C ASP A 799 10.02 -19.89 43.97
N LYS A 800 8.71 -20.04 44.30
CA LYS A 800 7.65 -20.49 43.38
C LYS A 800 6.64 -19.42 42.95
N GLY A 801 6.63 -18.26 43.58
CA GLY A 801 5.68 -17.20 43.25
C GLY A 801 6.17 -16.31 42.09
N LYS A 802 5.23 -15.70 41.35
CA LYS A 802 5.51 -15.02 40.06
C LYS A 802 5.29 -13.50 40.15
N VAL A 803 6.12 -12.72 39.46
CA VAL A 803 5.79 -11.33 39.08
C VAL A 803 5.46 -11.37 37.59
N ILE A 804 4.28 -10.89 37.21
CA ILE A 804 3.79 -10.87 35.84
C ILE A 804 3.68 -9.40 35.43
N MET A 805 4.47 -8.99 34.44
CA MET A 805 4.49 -7.65 33.89
C MET A 805 3.88 -7.65 32.48
N VAL A 806 3.00 -6.69 32.22
CA VAL A 806 2.36 -6.47 30.93
C VAL A 806 2.55 -5.00 30.58
N GLU A 807 3.67 -4.69 29.92
CA GLU A 807 4.09 -3.33 29.58
C GLU A 807 4.31 -3.23 28.06
N CYS A 808 4.32 -2.00 27.53
CA CYS A 808 4.72 -1.80 26.14
C CYS A 808 6.24 -1.95 26.00
N VAL A 809 6.67 -2.36 24.82
CA VAL A 809 8.09 -2.55 24.48
C VAL A 809 8.36 -1.82 23.17
N ILE A 810 9.42 -1.00 23.16
CA ILE A 810 9.90 -0.33 21.96
C ILE A 810 10.91 -1.24 21.25
N GLU A 811 10.65 -1.56 20.00
CA GLU A 811 11.62 -2.17 19.10
C GLU A 811 12.68 -1.13 18.67
N GLU A 812 13.96 -1.49 18.71
CA GLU A 812 15.02 -0.66 18.11
C GLU A 812 15.07 -0.89 16.59
N ASN A 813 15.11 0.20 15.82
CA ASN A 813 15.21 0.13 14.36
C ASN A 813 16.50 -0.58 13.92
N ASN A 814 16.36 -1.78 13.34
CA ASN A 814 17.43 -2.36 12.54
C ASN A 814 17.57 -1.56 11.23
N ASN A 815 18.53 -0.63 11.21
CA ASN A 815 18.82 0.33 10.11
C ASN A 815 19.29 -0.30 8.76
N ASN A 816 18.71 -1.44 8.35
CA ASN A 816 18.93 -2.12 7.07
C ASN A 816 17.66 -2.13 6.17
N VAL A 817 16.60 -1.43 6.59
CA VAL A 817 15.26 -1.37 5.98
C VAL A 817 15.06 0.06 5.48
N GLU A 818 15.36 0.34 4.21
CA GLU A 818 15.11 1.67 3.61
C GLU A 818 13.68 1.80 3.03
N GLU A 819 12.94 0.69 2.91
CA GLU A 819 11.62 0.64 2.31
C GLU A 819 10.54 0.76 3.42
N LYS A 820 9.27 0.45 3.15
CA LYS A 820 8.13 1.27 3.63
C LYS A 820 7.80 1.26 5.14
N HIS A 821 7.48 2.47 5.61
CA HIS A 821 6.47 2.72 6.64
C HIS A 821 5.56 3.85 6.12
N GLU A 822 4.45 3.51 5.45
CA GLU A 822 3.36 4.45 5.10
C GLU A 822 2.08 4.23 5.95
N GLU A 823 2.01 3.13 6.73
CA GLU A 823 0.96 2.89 7.72
C GLU A 823 1.58 2.66 9.09
N LEU A 824 0.96 3.23 10.14
CA LEU A 824 1.30 2.98 11.53
C LEU A 824 0.97 1.53 11.90
N GLU A 825 1.98 0.80 12.37
CA GLU A 825 1.85 -0.57 12.88
C GLU A 825 1.61 -0.57 14.39
N LEU A 826 1.20 -1.71 14.97
CA LEU A 826 0.95 -1.81 16.41
C LEU A 826 2.19 -1.45 17.25
N LYS A 827 3.40 -1.73 16.73
CA LYS A 827 4.68 -1.37 17.35
C LYS A 827 4.93 0.14 17.45
N ASP A 828 4.32 0.96 16.57
CA ASP A 828 4.43 2.43 16.65
C ASP A 828 3.66 3.02 17.83
N VAL A 829 2.71 2.27 18.43
CA VAL A 829 1.97 2.71 19.62
C VAL A 829 2.91 2.93 20.80
N GLY A 830 3.97 2.13 20.94
CA GLY A 830 4.99 2.33 21.99
C GLY A 830 5.74 3.66 21.86
N LEU A 831 5.99 4.14 20.64
CA LEU A 831 6.60 5.46 20.41
C LEU A 831 5.63 6.60 20.75
N PHE A 832 4.34 6.44 20.48
CA PHE A 832 3.32 7.40 20.91
C PHE A 832 3.19 7.45 22.43
N LEU A 833 3.11 6.30 23.08
CA LEU A 833 3.05 6.21 24.54
C LEU A 833 4.30 6.81 25.19
N ASP A 834 5.49 6.63 24.60
CA ASP A 834 6.72 7.30 25.09
C ASP A 834 6.59 8.83 25.05
N MET A 835 5.96 9.37 24.00
CA MET A 835 5.66 10.80 23.89
C MET A 835 4.56 11.25 24.86
N VAL A 836 3.57 10.40 25.15
CA VAL A 836 2.58 10.65 26.22
C VAL A 836 3.28 10.73 27.57
N MET A 837 4.23 9.83 27.87
CA MET A 837 4.94 9.81 29.14
C MET A 837 5.78 11.07 29.39
N ILE A 838 6.55 11.56 28.40
CA ILE A 838 7.31 12.83 28.54
C ILE A 838 6.41 14.06 28.72
N ALA A 839 5.17 14.04 28.21
CA ALA A 839 4.21 15.14 28.37
C ALA A 839 3.45 15.09 29.70
N HIS A 840 3.05 13.89 30.16
CA HIS A 840 2.09 13.73 31.27
C HIS A 840 2.72 13.39 32.62
N THR A 841 3.89 12.76 32.62
CA THR A 841 4.51 12.23 33.84
C THR A 841 5.81 12.98 34.15
N ASN A 842 6.22 12.98 35.42
CA ASN A 842 7.46 13.65 35.82
C ASN A 842 8.72 12.86 35.40
N LYS A 843 8.59 11.56 35.08
CA LYS A 843 9.70 10.60 34.95
C LYS A 843 9.44 9.37 34.05
N GLY A 844 8.23 9.18 33.53
CA GLY A 844 7.86 7.99 32.78
C GLY A 844 8.56 7.88 31.42
N LYS A 845 8.73 6.63 30.99
CA LYS A 845 9.20 6.24 29.65
C LYS A 845 8.72 4.85 29.27
N GLU A 846 8.51 4.66 27.98
CA GLU A 846 8.44 3.33 27.38
C GLU A 846 9.87 2.86 27.05
N ARG A 847 10.09 1.55 27.08
CA ARG A 847 11.43 0.95 27.18
C ARG A 847 11.70 -0.10 26.10
N THR A 848 12.96 -0.25 25.71
CA THR A 848 13.40 -1.40 24.90
C THR A 848 13.55 -2.66 25.76
N LEU A 849 13.76 -3.83 25.14
CA LEU A 849 14.03 -5.08 25.86
C LEU A 849 15.30 -5.01 26.71
N GLU A 850 16.33 -4.31 26.24
CA GLU A 850 17.60 -4.08 26.93
C GLU A 850 17.41 -3.22 28.19
N GLU A 851 16.60 -2.16 28.10
CA GLU A 851 16.23 -1.33 29.24
C GLU A 851 15.39 -2.11 30.27
N TRP A 852 14.45 -2.94 29.82
CA TRP A 852 13.69 -3.83 30.71
C TRP A 852 14.58 -4.88 31.39
N ALA A 853 15.51 -5.50 30.65
CA ALA A 853 16.46 -6.46 31.20
C ALA A 853 17.35 -5.83 32.30
N TYR A 854 17.77 -4.58 32.12
CA TYR A 854 18.47 -3.82 33.15
C TYR A 854 17.63 -3.59 34.40
N VAL A 855 16.40 -3.09 34.26
CA VAL A 855 15.48 -2.84 35.38
C VAL A 855 15.23 -4.13 36.19
N LEU A 856 15.01 -5.25 35.51
CA LEU A 856 14.82 -6.56 36.13
C LEU A 856 16.07 -7.06 36.88
N ALA A 857 17.26 -6.93 36.27
CA ALA A 857 18.52 -7.33 36.90
C ALA A 857 18.83 -6.55 38.19
N GLN A 858 18.45 -5.27 38.26
CA GLN A 858 18.60 -4.44 39.46
C GLN A 858 17.49 -4.70 40.52
N ALA A 859 16.35 -5.26 40.11
CA ALA A 859 15.24 -5.61 41.00
C ALA A 859 15.53 -6.88 41.83
N ASP A 860 16.04 -7.96 41.21
CA ASP A 860 16.46 -9.19 41.90
C ASP A 860 17.89 -9.64 41.50
N PRO A 861 18.95 -9.05 42.10
CA PRO A 861 20.35 -9.34 41.73
C PRO A 861 20.82 -10.77 42.00
N ALA A 862 20.03 -11.61 42.68
CA ALA A 862 20.39 -12.98 43.02
C ALA A 862 20.07 -14.00 41.91
N ARG A 863 19.27 -13.62 40.91
CA ARG A 863 18.84 -14.48 39.78
C ARG A 863 19.43 -14.05 38.43
N GLY A 864 20.26 -13.02 38.37
CA GLY A 864 21.04 -12.71 37.18
C GLY A 864 22.09 -13.81 36.91
N GLY A 865 21.91 -14.57 35.83
CA GLY A 865 22.93 -15.53 35.36
C GLY A 865 24.26 -14.84 35.02
N GLN A 866 25.34 -15.61 34.83
CA GLN A 866 26.67 -15.05 34.58
C GLN A 866 26.73 -14.12 33.35
N ASP A 867 25.83 -14.30 32.38
CA ASP A 867 25.71 -13.46 31.18
C ASP A 867 25.05 -12.09 31.47
N ASN A 868 24.11 -12.01 32.43
CA ASN A 868 23.45 -10.75 32.81
C ASN A 868 24.34 -9.86 33.70
N ALA A 869 25.43 -10.38 34.25
CA ALA A 869 26.38 -9.59 35.04
C ALA A 869 27.08 -8.48 34.22
N ALA A 870 27.09 -8.58 32.89
CA ALA A 870 27.61 -7.55 31.99
C ALA A 870 26.69 -6.32 31.84
N ILE A 871 25.37 -6.49 32.08
CA ILE A 871 24.33 -5.47 31.89
C ILE A 871 24.12 -4.63 33.17
N ALA A 872 24.64 -5.06 34.32
CA ALA A 872 24.42 -4.43 35.62
C ALA A 872 25.09 -3.04 35.83
N ASP A 873 25.67 -2.45 34.79
CA ASP A 873 26.50 -1.25 34.80
C ASP A 873 25.76 -0.11 34.07
N LYS A 874 25.36 0.97 34.77
CA LYS A 874 24.59 2.09 34.17
C LYS A 874 25.34 2.74 32.99
N ASP A 875 26.67 2.67 33.01
CA ASP A 875 27.55 3.24 31.99
C ASP A 875 27.70 2.35 30.72
N LYS A 876 26.99 1.21 30.64
CA LYS A 876 27.06 0.25 29.50
C LYS A 876 25.74 -0.05 28.80
N LEU A 877 24.60 0.41 29.31
CA LEU A 877 23.44 0.66 28.44
C LEU A 877 23.80 1.78 27.45
N PRO A 878 23.08 1.94 26.32
CA PRO A 878 23.43 2.91 25.28
C PRO A 878 23.20 4.38 25.68
N GLN A 879 23.93 4.85 26.69
CA GLN A 879 24.64 6.12 26.56
C GLN A 879 25.86 5.85 25.67
N ALA A 880 26.05 6.66 24.62
CA ALA A 880 27.08 6.42 23.62
C ALA A 880 28.51 6.64 24.16
N THR A 881 29.08 5.64 24.83
CA THR A 881 30.51 5.54 25.16
C THR A 881 30.93 4.09 25.42
N THR A 882 31.73 3.49 24.55
CA THR A 882 32.49 2.26 24.87
C THR A 882 33.98 2.44 24.58
N GLN A 883 34.75 2.81 25.62
CA GLN A 883 36.20 2.61 25.63
C GLN A 883 36.53 1.22 26.16
N VAL A 884 37.32 0.45 25.41
CA VAL A 884 38.02 -0.75 25.93
C VAL A 884 39.47 -0.66 25.48
N ASP A 885 40.38 -0.50 26.45
CA ASP A 885 41.81 -0.43 26.23
C ASP A 885 42.36 -1.82 25.85
N VAL A 886 43.02 -1.94 24.70
CA VAL A 886 43.62 -3.20 24.24
C VAL A 886 45.12 -3.21 24.51
N THR A 887 45.55 -3.92 25.55
CA THR A 887 46.92 -4.38 25.69
C THR A 887 46.95 -5.86 26.09
N GLY A 888 47.67 -6.69 25.33
CA GLY A 888 47.95 -8.09 25.68
C GLY A 888 47.33 -9.15 24.77
N ASP A 889 48.01 -9.41 23.65
CA ASP A 889 48.23 -10.73 23.04
C ASP A 889 47.12 -11.81 23.10
N GLY A 890 46.35 -11.88 22.01
CA GLY A 890 46.30 -13.09 21.19
C GLY A 890 45.62 -14.36 21.74
N GLU A 891 44.29 -14.42 21.65
CA GLU A 891 43.57 -15.55 21.04
C GLU A 891 42.17 -15.11 20.61
N THR A 892 41.72 -15.49 19.41
CA THR A 892 40.41 -15.09 18.85
C THR A 892 39.29 -15.91 19.47
N ALA A 893 38.53 -15.32 20.38
CA ALA A 893 37.22 -15.82 20.80
C ALA A 893 36.11 -15.21 19.94
N GLU A 894 35.25 -16.04 19.37
CA GLU A 894 34.03 -15.58 18.69
C GLU A 894 33.06 -14.98 19.72
N VAL A 895 32.67 -13.71 19.52
CA VAL A 895 31.59 -13.09 20.30
C VAL A 895 30.28 -13.53 19.68
N GLY A 896 29.58 -14.45 20.35
CA GLY A 896 28.28 -14.95 19.89
C GLY A 896 27.20 -13.87 19.96
N THR A 897 26.54 -13.60 18.82
CA THR A 897 25.42 -12.67 18.73
C THR A 897 24.19 -13.22 19.47
N LEU A 898 23.58 -12.40 20.33
CA LEU A 898 22.32 -12.69 21.02
C LEU A 898 21.16 -12.77 20.01
N HIS A 899 20.84 -13.97 19.54
CA HIS A 899 19.74 -14.21 18.60
C HIS A 899 18.95 -15.51 18.85
N ASN A 900 19.06 -16.06 20.07
CA ASN A 900 18.33 -17.26 20.51
C ASN A 900 17.68 -17.01 21.88
N ILE A 901 16.51 -16.38 21.89
CA ILE A 901 15.51 -16.60 22.95
C ILE A 901 14.50 -17.57 22.34
N GLU A 902 14.58 -18.84 22.73
CA GLU A 902 13.79 -19.92 22.13
C GLU A 902 12.29 -19.78 22.44
N LYS A 903 11.44 -19.92 21.42
CA LYS A 903 10.00 -20.23 21.60
C LYS A 903 9.85 -21.64 22.21
N LYS A 904 10.00 -21.76 23.55
CA LYS A 904 9.92 -23.03 24.31
C LYS A 904 8.49 -23.60 24.39
N LYS A 905 7.94 -24.13 23.29
CA LYS A 905 6.80 -25.07 23.37
C LYS A 905 7.30 -26.45 23.85
N HIS A 906 6.99 -26.78 25.11
CA HIS A 906 7.10 -28.08 25.78
C HIS A 906 8.45 -28.83 25.77
N ARG A 907 9.12 -28.86 26.94
CA ARG A 907 9.83 -30.05 27.47
C ARG A 907 9.80 -30.06 28.99
N GLY A 908 9.55 -31.23 29.59
CA GLY A 908 9.22 -31.35 31.01
C GLY A 908 10.41 -31.48 31.98
N ASP A 909 10.07 -31.35 33.27
CA ASP A 909 10.84 -31.78 34.46
C ASP A 909 12.29 -31.28 34.61
N GLN A 910 12.50 -29.96 34.53
CA GLN A 910 13.48 -29.26 35.38
C GLN A 910 12.88 -27.95 35.93
N PRO A 911 13.23 -27.54 37.16
CA PRO A 911 12.79 -26.24 37.70
C PRO A 911 13.54 -25.11 36.99
N VAL A 912 12.80 -24.22 36.34
CA VAL A 912 13.34 -23.10 35.57
C VAL A 912 13.39 -21.87 36.48
N ASP A 913 14.60 -21.39 36.77
CA ASP A 913 14.90 -20.15 37.51
C ASP A 913 15.24 -18.99 36.52
N GLU A 914 14.59 -18.95 35.35
CA GLU A 914 14.85 -17.97 34.27
C GLU A 914 13.77 -16.86 34.23
N VAL A 915 14.11 -15.72 33.61
CA VAL A 915 13.12 -14.69 33.24
C VAL A 915 12.50 -15.10 31.90
N GLU A 916 11.19 -15.27 31.88
CA GLU A 916 10.44 -15.66 30.68
C GLU A 916 9.82 -14.43 30.02
N PHE A 917 10.14 -14.19 28.75
CA PHE A 917 9.53 -13.14 27.94
C PHE A 917 8.44 -13.75 27.04
N TYR A 918 7.24 -13.18 27.12
CA TYR A 918 6.09 -13.57 26.31
C TYR A 918 5.73 -12.41 25.40
N GLU A 919 5.83 -12.63 24.09
CA GLU A 919 5.40 -11.68 23.07
C GLU A 919 3.90 -11.89 22.79
N LEU A 920 3.07 -10.91 23.12
CA LEU A 920 1.63 -10.91 22.83
C LEU A 920 1.39 -10.48 21.38
N ASP A 921 1.93 -11.26 20.44
CA ASP A 921 1.73 -11.08 19.00
C ASP A 921 0.29 -11.48 18.60
N PRO A 922 -0.54 -10.58 18.04
CA PRO A 922 -1.88 -10.89 17.54
C PRO A 922 -1.89 -12.03 16.52
N GLU A 923 -0.84 -12.21 15.71
CA GLU A 923 -0.74 -13.29 14.72
C GLU A 923 -0.66 -14.69 15.39
N SER A 924 -0.33 -14.76 16.69
CA SER A 924 -0.37 -16.01 17.48
C SER A 924 -1.77 -16.65 17.48
N TYR A 925 -2.84 -15.84 17.38
CA TYR A 925 -4.20 -16.34 17.24
C TYR A 925 -4.46 -17.02 15.90
N LYS A 926 -3.81 -16.56 14.81
CA LYS A 926 -3.99 -17.19 13.50
C LYS A 926 -3.43 -18.61 13.53
N VAL A 927 -2.28 -18.82 14.17
CA VAL A 927 -1.72 -20.18 14.35
C VAL A 927 -2.69 -21.09 15.08
N LEU A 928 -3.25 -20.66 16.22
CA LEU A 928 -4.20 -21.47 17.00
C LEU A 928 -5.50 -21.78 16.25
N ILE A 929 -6.07 -20.81 15.53
CA ILE A 929 -7.31 -21.03 14.78
C ILE A 929 -7.05 -21.80 13.47
N MET A 930 -5.88 -21.66 12.85
CA MET A 930 -5.46 -22.48 11.70
C MET A 930 -5.23 -23.93 12.10
N ASP A 931 -4.70 -24.19 13.30
CA ASP A 931 -4.64 -25.54 13.88
C ASP A 931 -6.07 -26.10 14.11
N GLU A 932 -7.02 -25.32 14.66
CA GLU A 932 -8.42 -25.74 14.80
C GLU A 932 -9.15 -25.97 13.45
N ILE A 933 -8.85 -25.16 12.42
CA ILE A 933 -9.37 -25.32 11.05
C ILE A 933 -8.92 -26.66 10.43
N GLN A 934 -7.74 -27.17 10.79
CA GLN A 934 -7.26 -28.46 10.30
C GLN A 934 -7.91 -29.67 11.00
N GLU A 935 -8.55 -29.50 12.17
CA GLU A 935 -9.09 -30.60 12.98
C GLU A 935 -10.63 -30.74 12.98
N GLY A 936 -11.41 -29.87 12.30
CA GLY A 936 -12.89 -29.89 12.40
C GLY A 936 -13.72 -29.53 11.15
N ASP A 937 -14.96 -30.06 11.11
CA ASP A 937 -15.98 -29.87 10.05
C ASP A 937 -16.57 -28.43 9.94
N HIS A 938 -15.91 -27.41 10.50
CA HIS A 938 -16.46 -26.04 10.68
C HIS A 938 -15.65 -24.93 9.97
N HIS A 939 -14.98 -25.29 8.87
CA HIS A 939 -14.04 -24.41 8.14
C HIS A 939 -14.60 -23.00 7.83
N ASP A 940 -15.79 -22.89 7.25
CA ASP A 940 -16.39 -21.60 6.85
C ASP A 940 -16.66 -20.66 8.04
N GLU A 941 -17.08 -21.21 9.18
CA GLU A 941 -17.35 -20.45 10.40
C GLU A 941 -16.05 -19.91 11.02
N LEU A 942 -14.99 -20.72 11.00
CA LEU A 942 -13.68 -20.34 11.51
C LEU A 942 -12.97 -19.31 10.60
N THR A 943 -13.07 -19.47 9.27
CA THR A 943 -12.56 -18.46 8.31
C THR A 943 -13.30 -17.12 8.44
N TRP A 944 -14.64 -17.15 8.61
CA TRP A 944 -15.41 -15.92 8.86
C TRP A 944 -15.00 -15.22 10.17
N ARG A 945 -14.82 -15.97 11.26
CA ARG A 945 -14.36 -15.44 12.56
C ARG A 945 -12.94 -14.87 12.51
N LEU A 946 -12.05 -15.40 11.67
CA LEU A 946 -10.73 -14.81 11.41
C LEU A 946 -10.83 -13.46 10.72
N ASN A 947 -11.59 -13.39 9.62
CA ASN A 947 -11.77 -12.14 8.86
C ASN A 947 -12.41 -11.03 9.71
N GLU A 948 -13.40 -11.36 10.56
CA GLU A 948 -14.02 -10.41 11.49
C GLU A 948 -13.00 -9.87 12.53
N LYS A 949 -12.15 -10.74 13.09
CA LYS A 949 -11.08 -10.33 14.02
C LYS A 949 -10.06 -9.41 13.35
N GLU A 950 -9.58 -9.74 12.15
CA GLU A 950 -8.62 -8.89 11.44
C GLU A 950 -9.21 -7.50 11.08
N GLU A 951 -10.49 -7.43 10.72
CA GLU A 951 -11.15 -6.14 10.47
C GLU A 951 -11.25 -5.31 11.76
N GLU A 952 -11.53 -5.95 12.91
CA GLU A 952 -11.56 -5.29 14.21
C GLU A 952 -10.18 -4.80 14.65
N GLU A 953 -9.12 -5.58 14.45
CA GLU A 953 -7.74 -5.21 14.81
C GLU A 953 -7.24 -4.02 13.98
N ARG A 954 -7.45 -4.05 12.65
CA ARG A 954 -7.16 -2.91 11.77
C ARG A 954 -7.93 -1.65 12.21
N ALA A 955 -9.21 -1.81 12.55
CA ALA A 955 -10.03 -0.70 13.04
C ALA A 955 -9.52 -0.13 14.38
N ARG A 956 -9.02 -0.95 15.31
CA ARG A 956 -8.42 -0.46 16.56
C ARG A 956 -7.14 0.33 16.32
N ILE A 957 -6.28 -0.15 15.42
CA ILE A 957 -5.07 0.56 14.99
C ILE A 957 -5.46 1.94 14.43
N ASP A 958 -6.46 2.01 13.55
CA ASP A 958 -6.94 3.29 12.99
C ASP A 958 -7.48 4.26 14.05
N ILE A 959 -8.15 3.78 15.12
CA ILE A 959 -8.52 4.64 16.26
C ILE A 959 -7.28 5.21 16.95
N TYR A 960 -6.21 4.42 17.16
CA TYR A 960 -4.95 4.96 17.71
C TYR A 960 -4.31 5.99 16.77
N LYS A 961 -4.36 5.80 15.44
CA LYS A 961 -3.90 6.80 14.46
C LYS A 961 -4.61 8.15 14.68
N TYR A 962 -5.94 8.15 14.74
CA TYR A 962 -6.71 9.39 14.94
C TYR A 962 -6.52 10.00 16.32
N VAL A 963 -6.39 9.18 17.38
CA VAL A 963 -6.17 9.69 18.74
C VAL A 963 -4.78 10.29 18.89
N PHE A 964 -3.74 9.69 18.33
CA PHE A 964 -2.36 10.15 18.50
C PHE A 964 -1.83 11.03 17.36
N GLY A 965 -2.60 11.32 16.30
CA GLY A 965 -2.18 12.25 15.24
C GLY A 965 -1.79 13.66 15.75
N PHE A 966 -2.34 14.10 16.88
CA PHE A 966 -1.91 15.36 17.51
C PHE A 966 -0.52 15.28 18.20
N VAL A 967 -0.08 14.08 18.59
CA VAL A 967 1.25 13.85 19.18
C VAL A 967 2.31 14.14 18.13
N GLU A 968 2.08 13.72 16.88
CA GLU A 968 2.97 13.99 15.75
C GLU A 968 3.09 15.50 15.52
N MET A 969 1.97 16.21 15.46
CA MET A 969 1.92 17.68 15.41
C MET A 969 2.75 18.32 16.54
N ALA A 970 2.59 17.85 17.77
CA ALA A 970 3.29 18.40 18.94
C ALA A 970 4.80 18.12 18.92
N VAL A 971 5.23 16.95 18.42
CA VAL A 971 6.65 16.60 18.27
C VAL A 971 7.30 17.37 17.11
N VAL A 972 6.60 17.58 15.98
CA VAL A 972 7.07 18.44 14.89
C VAL A 972 7.17 19.91 15.35
N LYS A 973 6.15 20.42 16.04
CA LYS A 973 6.17 21.75 16.70
C LYS A 973 7.38 21.86 17.64
N CYS A 974 7.62 20.86 18.48
CA CYS A 974 8.77 20.80 19.37
C CYS A 974 10.09 20.90 18.60
N ALA A 975 10.27 20.13 17.52
CA ALA A 975 11.48 20.17 16.69
C ALA A 975 11.76 21.58 16.10
N ILE A 976 10.71 22.28 15.68
CA ILE A 976 10.79 23.68 15.22
C ILE A 976 11.13 24.62 16.38
N GLU A 977 10.45 24.53 17.53
CA GLU A 977 10.67 25.41 18.70
C GLU A 977 12.06 25.24 19.33
N LEU A 978 12.62 24.03 19.27
CA LEU A 978 14.00 23.76 19.60
C LEU A 978 14.95 24.32 18.53
N GLY A 979 14.60 24.22 17.25
CA GLY A 979 15.46 24.60 16.13
C GLY A 979 16.38 23.46 15.70
N ILE A 980 15.90 22.21 15.76
CA ILE A 980 16.68 21.02 15.38
C ILE A 980 17.15 21.12 13.93
N ALA A 981 16.23 21.43 13.00
CA ALA A 981 16.53 21.59 11.58
C ALA A 981 17.52 22.73 11.31
N ASP A 982 17.30 23.92 11.87
CA ASP A 982 18.21 25.06 11.72
C ASP A 982 19.62 24.76 12.27
N THR A 983 19.71 23.95 13.34
CA THR A 983 20.97 23.55 13.97
C THR A 983 21.74 22.54 13.13
N ILE A 984 21.07 21.51 12.59
CA ILE A 984 21.71 20.53 11.69
C ILE A 984 22.17 21.21 10.39
N GLU A 985 21.35 22.10 9.82
CA GLU A 985 21.71 22.84 8.60
C GLU A 985 22.92 23.76 8.84
N SER A 986 22.94 24.51 9.95
CA SER A 986 24.06 25.39 10.29
C SER A 986 25.34 24.65 10.72
N HIS A 987 25.23 23.40 11.19
CA HIS A 987 26.40 22.53 11.42
C HIS A 987 27.04 22.06 10.10
N GLY A 988 26.25 21.95 9.02
CA GLY A 988 26.74 21.71 7.65
C GLY A 988 27.31 20.32 7.38
N ARG A 989 27.11 19.36 8.29
CA ARG A 989 27.52 17.94 8.21
C ARG A 989 26.67 17.11 9.21
N PRO A 990 26.70 15.77 9.16
CA PRO A 990 26.02 14.94 10.16
C PRO A 990 26.45 15.29 11.59
N ILE A 991 25.52 15.31 12.54
CA ILE A 991 25.74 15.75 13.93
C ILE A 991 25.41 14.62 14.92
N SER A 992 26.21 14.46 15.98
CA SER A 992 25.92 13.50 17.04
C SER A 992 24.76 13.98 17.94
N LEU A 993 24.12 13.06 18.66
CA LEU A 993 23.13 13.42 19.68
C LEU A 993 23.70 14.42 20.70
N LEU A 994 24.95 14.20 21.15
CA LEU A 994 25.58 15.01 22.19
C LEU A 994 25.94 16.42 21.69
N ASP A 995 26.44 16.54 20.45
CA ASP A 995 26.69 17.84 19.82
C ASP A 995 25.39 18.61 19.57
N LEU A 996 24.34 17.92 19.13
CA LEU A 996 23.02 18.49 18.91
C LEU A 996 22.40 18.97 20.24
N SER A 997 22.47 18.15 21.29
CA SER A 997 22.00 18.52 22.65
C SER A 997 22.77 19.71 23.21
N SER A 998 24.08 19.78 22.96
CA SER A 998 24.95 20.89 23.39
C SER A 998 24.65 22.18 22.63
N ALA A 999 24.42 22.10 21.32
CA ALA A 999 24.09 23.25 20.48
C ALA A 999 22.69 23.83 20.78
N LEU A 1000 21.73 22.95 21.12
CA LEU A 1000 20.35 23.30 21.46
C LEU A 1000 20.15 23.65 22.95
N SER A 1001 21.16 23.43 23.80
CA SER A 1001 21.06 23.51 25.26
C SER A 1001 19.89 22.69 25.83
N CYS A 1002 19.84 21.41 25.47
CA CYS A 1002 18.76 20.48 25.82
C CYS A 1002 19.24 19.30 26.68
N ASN A 1003 18.30 18.64 27.35
CA ASN A 1003 18.49 17.34 28.00
C ASN A 1003 18.68 16.24 26.94
N PRO A 1004 19.79 15.48 26.96
CA PRO A 1004 20.09 14.51 25.91
C PRO A 1004 19.17 13.28 25.93
N HIS A 1005 18.61 12.89 27.09
CA HIS A 1005 17.66 11.77 27.17
C HIS A 1005 16.30 12.14 26.59
N ASN A 1006 15.77 13.32 26.91
CA ASN A 1006 14.53 13.82 26.32
C ASN A 1006 14.71 14.11 24.82
N LEU A 1007 15.86 14.68 24.43
CA LEU A 1007 16.18 14.89 23.01
C LEU A 1007 16.33 13.56 22.25
N HIS A 1008 16.91 12.52 22.85
CA HIS A 1008 17.00 11.20 22.22
C HIS A 1008 15.61 10.62 21.92
N ARG A 1009 14.67 10.68 22.87
CA ARG A 1009 13.30 10.20 22.68
C ARG A 1009 12.58 10.95 21.56
N ILE A 1010 12.75 12.28 21.49
CA ILE A 1010 12.25 13.13 20.41
C ILE A 1010 12.89 12.75 19.06
N MET A 1011 14.22 12.57 19.00
CA MET A 1011 14.92 12.19 17.77
C MET A 1011 14.54 10.77 17.31
N ARG A 1012 14.39 9.80 18.22
CA ARG A 1012 13.89 8.44 17.95
C ARG A 1012 12.51 8.49 17.26
N PHE A 1013 11.59 9.30 17.79
CA PHE A 1013 10.27 9.52 17.17
C PHE A 1013 10.39 10.16 15.78
N LEU A 1014 11.13 11.27 15.67
CA LEU A 1014 11.29 12.00 14.40
C LEU A 1014 12.02 11.18 13.31
N VAL A 1015 12.93 10.29 13.68
CA VAL A 1015 13.66 9.39 12.76
C VAL A 1015 12.76 8.25 12.29
N ASN A 1016 12.00 7.62 13.18
CA ASN A 1016 11.00 6.62 12.79
C ASN A 1016 9.98 7.24 11.80
N ARG A 1017 9.52 8.47 12.05
CA ARG A 1017 8.64 9.24 11.14
C ARG A 1017 9.35 9.82 9.90
N ARG A 1018 10.61 9.45 9.65
CA ARG A 1018 11.45 9.87 8.50
C ARG A 1018 11.60 11.38 8.34
N ILE A 1019 11.34 12.15 9.39
CA ILE A 1019 11.51 13.60 9.41
C ILE A 1019 13.01 13.90 9.36
N PHE A 1020 13.80 13.25 10.21
CA PHE A 1020 15.26 13.21 10.12
C PHE A 1020 15.72 11.79 9.74
N LYS A 1021 16.95 11.65 9.23
CA LYS A 1021 17.58 10.33 9.01
C LYS A 1021 18.72 10.14 10.02
N GLU A 1022 18.82 8.94 10.55
CA GLU A 1022 19.94 8.50 11.38
C GLU A 1022 20.92 7.68 10.54
N ILE A 1023 22.22 7.87 10.77
CA ILE A 1023 23.30 7.10 10.14
C ILE A 1023 24.27 6.60 11.22
N LYS A 1024 24.79 5.38 11.04
CA LYS A 1024 25.78 4.78 11.94
C LYS A 1024 27.16 5.39 11.71
N ASN A 1025 27.88 5.70 12.79
CA ASN A 1025 29.27 6.16 12.70
C ASN A 1025 30.24 4.97 12.80
N ASP A 1026 30.79 4.53 11.67
CA ASP A 1026 31.77 3.43 11.62
C ASP A 1026 33.23 3.88 11.93
N THR A 1027 33.45 5.14 12.33
CA THR A 1027 34.80 5.62 12.66
C THR A 1027 35.24 5.25 14.08
N VAL A 1028 36.47 4.75 14.18
CA VAL A 1028 36.98 4.05 15.38
C VAL A 1028 36.98 4.95 16.62
N ASN A 1029 36.43 4.42 17.71
CA ASN A 1029 36.26 4.96 19.07
C ASN A 1029 34.99 5.75 19.40
N ASP A 1030 34.07 6.00 18.45
CA ASP A 1030 32.79 6.65 18.78
C ASP A 1030 31.61 6.00 18.04
N LYS A 1031 31.02 4.97 18.67
CA LYS A 1031 29.86 4.21 18.16
C LYS A 1031 28.52 4.97 18.25
N GLY A 1032 28.55 6.30 18.21
CA GLY A 1032 27.36 7.14 18.26
C GLY A 1032 26.59 7.15 16.93
N CYS A 1033 25.28 7.32 17.01
CA CYS A 1033 24.46 7.67 15.86
C CYS A 1033 24.65 9.14 15.47
N LEU A 1034 24.62 9.44 14.16
CA LEU A 1034 24.64 10.79 13.62
C LEU A 1034 23.32 11.09 12.92
N TYR A 1035 22.82 12.33 13.03
CA TYR A 1035 21.57 12.77 12.41
C TYR A 1035 21.82 13.68 11.20
N VAL A 1036 21.00 13.52 10.16
CA VAL A 1036 21.02 14.31 8.93
C VAL A 1036 19.63 14.79 8.50
N GLN A 1037 19.62 15.85 7.70
CA GLN A 1037 18.43 16.43 7.07
C GLN A 1037 17.83 15.51 5.98
N THR A 1038 16.51 15.42 5.90
CA THR A 1038 15.74 14.87 4.77
C THR A 1038 15.07 16.00 3.96
N SER A 1039 14.34 15.66 2.89
CA SER A 1039 13.39 16.59 2.24
C SER A 1039 12.44 17.26 3.22
N LEU A 1040 11.94 16.51 4.20
CA LEU A 1040 10.86 16.93 5.09
C LEU A 1040 11.38 17.83 6.20
N SER A 1041 12.47 17.47 6.88
CA SER A 1041 13.07 18.36 7.89
C SER A 1041 13.62 19.66 7.30
N ARG A 1042 13.97 19.71 6.01
CA ARG A 1042 14.33 20.97 5.33
C ARG A 1042 13.18 21.96 5.25
N LEU A 1043 11.92 21.50 5.18
CA LEU A 1043 10.74 22.36 5.26
C LEU A 1043 10.53 22.95 6.65
N LEU A 1044 11.18 22.40 7.69
CA LEU A 1044 11.11 22.89 9.07
C LEU A 1044 12.14 23.99 9.40
N ILE A 1045 13.08 24.29 8.49
CA ILE A 1045 14.09 25.37 8.66
C ILE A 1045 13.36 26.71 8.61
N LYS A 1046 13.46 27.54 9.66
CA LYS A 1046 12.63 28.75 9.83
C LYS A 1046 12.90 29.83 8.78
N SER A 1047 14.15 29.92 8.32
CA SER A 1047 14.61 30.95 7.37
C SER A 1047 14.58 30.52 5.90
N GLY A 1048 14.15 29.28 5.60
CA GLY A 1048 14.11 28.75 4.24
C GLY A 1048 13.03 29.42 3.37
N GLU A 1049 13.35 29.72 2.10
CA GLU A 1049 12.39 30.30 1.14
C GLU A 1049 11.13 29.41 0.96
N ARG A 1050 11.30 28.10 1.08
CA ARG A 1050 10.25 27.07 0.97
C ARG A 1050 9.79 26.51 2.32
N SER A 1051 10.10 27.21 3.43
CA SER A 1051 9.75 26.77 4.78
C SER A 1051 8.23 26.67 5.00
N MET A 1052 7.82 25.67 5.76
CA MET A 1052 6.46 25.53 6.32
C MET A 1052 6.43 25.76 7.84
N ALA A 1053 7.58 26.09 8.47
CA ALA A 1053 7.70 26.19 9.92
C ALA A 1053 6.71 27.17 10.57
N SER A 1054 6.48 28.33 9.95
CA SER A 1054 5.50 29.32 10.45
C SER A 1054 4.06 28.82 10.34
N PHE A 1055 3.74 28.03 9.32
CA PHE A 1055 2.42 27.43 9.14
C PHE A 1055 2.16 26.34 10.20
N VAL A 1056 3.14 25.45 10.47
CA VAL A 1056 3.08 24.49 11.59
C VAL A 1056 2.87 25.21 12.93
N LEU A 1057 3.68 26.23 13.21
CA LEU A 1057 3.61 26.98 14.48
C LEU A 1057 2.29 27.75 14.65
N MET A 1058 1.68 28.20 13.55
CA MET A 1058 0.37 28.86 13.56
C MET A 1058 -0.74 27.88 13.95
N GLU A 1059 -0.92 26.80 13.19
CA GLU A 1059 -1.99 25.83 13.39
C GLU A 1059 -1.87 25.10 14.74
N SER A 1060 -0.63 24.82 15.19
CA SER A 1060 -0.34 24.18 16.48
C SER A 1060 -0.27 25.16 17.67
N SER A 1061 -0.68 26.43 17.48
CA SER A 1061 -0.74 27.41 18.57
C SER A 1061 -2.03 27.27 19.40
N ASN A 1062 -1.94 27.50 20.71
CA ASN A 1062 -3.08 27.39 21.63
C ASN A 1062 -4.37 28.14 21.18
N PRO A 1063 -4.33 29.39 20.67
CA PRO A 1063 -5.56 30.05 20.18
C PRO A 1063 -6.18 29.35 18.95
N MET A 1064 -5.40 28.60 18.17
CA MET A 1064 -5.87 27.79 17.05
C MET A 1064 -6.33 26.38 17.47
N LEU A 1065 -5.74 25.79 18.52
CA LEU A 1065 -6.13 24.45 19.01
C LEU A 1065 -7.35 24.46 19.95
N ALA A 1066 -7.42 25.41 20.89
CA ALA A 1066 -8.52 25.52 21.85
C ALA A 1066 -9.96 25.56 21.26
N PRO A 1067 -10.21 26.20 20.09
CA PRO A 1067 -11.52 26.22 19.44
C PRO A 1067 -12.10 24.82 19.17
N TRP A 1068 -11.26 23.84 18.83
CA TRP A 1068 -11.70 22.52 18.39
C TRP A 1068 -12.45 21.73 19.46
N HIS A 1069 -12.21 22.02 20.75
CA HIS A 1069 -13.03 21.46 21.83
C HIS A 1069 -14.52 21.83 21.73
N GLY A 1070 -14.86 22.95 21.07
CA GLY A 1070 -16.22 23.44 20.86
C GLY A 1070 -16.94 22.89 19.62
N LEU A 1071 -16.32 22.00 18.84
CA LEU A 1071 -16.85 21.54 17.55
C LEU A 1071 -18.22 20.86 17.68
N SER A 1072 -18.41 19.99 18.68
CA SER A 1072 -19.69 19.31 18.93
C SER A 1072 -20.81 20.27 19.35
N ALA A 1073 -20.48 21.33 20.09
CA ALA A 1073 -21.41 22.40 20.45
C ALA A 1073 -21.80 23.23 19.21
N ARG A 1074 -20.84 23.53 18.31
CA ARG A 1074 -21.10 24.22 17.05
C ARG A 1074 -22.01 23.44 16.10
N VAL A 1075 -21.90 22.11 16.06
CA VAL A 1075 -22.80 21.25 15.28
C VAL A 1075 -24.22 21.24 15.86
N LYS A 1076 -24.37 21.27 17.19
CA LYS A 1076 -25.68 21.33 17.88
C LYS A 1076 -26.38 22.69 17.82
N ALA A 1077 -25.67 23.77 17.49
CA ALA A 1077 -26.24 25.12 17.47
C ALA A 1077 -27.09 25.40 16.22
N GLU A 1078 -28.24 26.05 16.38
CA GLU A 1078 -29.02 26.60 15.26
C GLU A 1078 -28.36 27.87 14.70
N ALA A 1079 -28.36 28.01 13.38
CA ALA A 1079 -27.19 28.50 12.65
C ALA A 1079 -27.01 30.04 12.49
N THR A 1080 -27.76 30.90 13.19
CA THR A 1080 -27.74 32.36 12.90
C THR A 1080 -27.03 33.26 13.92
N ASP A 1081 -27.06 32.93 15.22
CA ASP A 1081 -26.57 33.82 16.30
C ASP A 1081 -25.56 33.15 17.26
N ALA A 1082 -25.15 31.91 16.98
CA ALA A 1082 -24.17 31.20 17.80
C ALA A 1082 -22.73 31.60 17.44
N LEU A 1083 -21.92 31.87 18.46
CA LEU A 1083 -20.48 32.11 18.34
C LEU A 1083 -19.77 30.97 17.57
N THR A 1084 -18.69 31.27 16.86
CA THR A 1084 -17.75 30.24 16.40
C THR A 1084 -17.11 29.55 17.61
N PRO A 1085 -16.59 28.32 17.46
CA PRO A 1085 -15.74 27.74 18.49
C PRO A 1085 -14.55 28.62 18.86
N PHE A 1086 -13.98 29.39 17.92
CA PHE A 1086 -12.91 30.35 18.20
C PHE A 1086 -13.38 31.53 19.03
N GLU A 1087 -14.52 32.15 18.70
CA GLU A 1087 -15.13 33.22 19.49
C GLU A 1087 -15.49 32.73 20.91
N ALA A 1088 -15.93 31.48 21.05
CA ALA A 1088 -16.23 30.87 22.33
C ALA A 1088 -14.97 30.58 23.18
N ALA A 1089 -13.85 30.21 22.54
CA ALA A 1089 -12.58 29.91 23.22
C ALA A 1089 -11.75 31.17 23.55
N ASN A 1090 -11.69 32.13 22.62
CA ASN A 1090 -10.81 33.31 22.69
C ASN A 1090 -11.56 34.62 22.98
N GLY A 1091 -12.89 34.61 23.04
CA GLY A 1091 -13.75 35.75 23.41
C GLY A 1091 -14.03 36.77 22.30
N VAL A 1092 -13.32 36.69 21.18
CA VAL A 1092 -13.49 37.52 19.96
C VAL A 1092 -13.21 36.67 18.72
N ASP A 1093 -13.58 37.15 17.53
CA ASP A 1093 -13.27 36.46 16.26
C ASP A 1093 -11.76 36.42 15.98
N VAL A 1094 -11.34 35.51 15.11
CA VAL A 1094 -9.92 35.27 14.79
C VAL A 1094 -9.18 36.51 14.26
N TRP A 1095 -9.86 37.39 13.52
CA TRP A 1095 -9.25 38.59 12.96
C TRP A 1095 -9.15 39.71 14.00
N SER A 1096 -10.16 39.87 14.86
CA SER A 1096 -10.08 40.74 16.04
C SER A 1096 -9.03 40.26 17.03
N TYR A 1097 -8.86 38.94 17.21
CA TYR A 1097 -7.82 38.36 18.05
C TYR A 1097 -6.43 38.66 17.48
N ALA A 1098 -6.22 38.45 16.17
CA ALA A 1098 -4.96 38.79 15.51
C ALA A 1098 -4.66 40.30 15.63
N ALA A 1099 -5.64 41.18 15.41
CA ALA A 1099 -5.49 42.62 15.57
C ALA A 1099 -5.06 43.05 16.99
N ALA A 1100 -5.47 42.30 18.01
CA ALA A 1100 -5.10 42.52 19.42
C ALA A 1100 -3.77 41.86 19.83
N ASN A 1101 -3.26 40.89 19.06
CA ASN A 1101 -2.08 40.08 19.37
C ASN A 1101 -1.06 40.13 18.22
N PRO A 1102 -0.17 41.15 18.18
CA PRO A 1102 0.75 41.39 17.06
C PRO A 1102 1.61 40.18 16.68
N ASP A 1103 2.14 39.43 17.66
CA ASP A 1103 2.98 38.25 17.41
C ASP A 1103 2.19 37.14 16.69
N HIS A 1104 0.91 36.97 17.02
CA HIS A 1104 0.02 36.01 16.35
C HIS A 1104 -0.39 36.51 14.96
N SER A 1105 -0.62 37.82 14.79
CA SER A 1105 -0.85 38.42 13.47
C SER A 1105 0.36 38.29 12.55
N GLN A 1106 1.58 38.46 13.08
CA GLN A 1106 2.82 38.21 12.34
C GLN A 1106 2.92 36.73 11.93
N LEU A 1107 2.65 35.81 12.86
CA LEU A 1107 2.69 34.37 12.61
C LEU A 1107 1.68 33.95 11.51
N ILE A 1108 0.45 34.47 11.52
CA ILE A 1108 -0.54 34.27 10.45
C ILE A 1108 0.01 34.82 9.11
N ASN A 1109 0.58 36.02 9.10
CA ASN A 1109 1.13 36.62 7.88
C ASN A 1109 2.31 35.81 7.29
N GLU A 1110 3.17 35.27 8.13
CA GLU A 1110 4.28 34.41 7.70
C GLU A 1110 3.76 33.06 7.19
N ALA A 1111 2.80 32.45 7.89
CA ALA A 1111 2.12 31.22 7.49
C ALA A 1111 1.41 31.35 6.13
N MET A 1112 0.66 32.43 5.89
CA MET A 1112 0.04 32.70 4.58
C MET A 1112 1.09 32.95 3.49
N ALA A 1113 2.20 33.62 3.81
CA ALA A 1113 3.29 33.84 2.87
C ALA A 1113 4.03 32.55 2.48
N CYS A 1114 4.12 31.56 3.38
CA CYS A 1114 4.62 30.22 3.05
C CYS A 1114 3.79 29.58 1.93
N ASN A 1115 2.45 29.60 2.05
CA ASN A 1115 1.56 29.06 1.02
C ASN A 1115 1.64 29.87 -0.29
N ALA A 1116 1.65 31.21 -0.21
CA ALA A 1116 1.75 32.09 -1.38
C ALA A 1116 2.99 31.83 -2.25
N ARG A 1117 4.16 31.55 -1.64
CA ARG A 1117 5.40 31.22 -2.37
C ARG A 1117 5.28 29.96 -3.22
N VAL A 1118 4.48 28.99 -2.77
CA VAL A 1118 4.19 27.75 -3.52
C VAL A 1118 3.16 28.03 -4.61
N THR A 1119 2.01 28.57 -4.24
CA THR A 1119 0.86 28.74 -5.14
C THR A 1119 1.19 29.67 -6.30
N VAL A 1120 1.87 30.80 -6.06
CA VAL A 1120 2.21 31.74 -7.15
C VAL A 1120 3.25 31.16 -8.11
N ALA A 1121 4.19 30.34 -7.63
CA ALA A 1121 5.14 29.66 -8.52
C ALA A 1121 4.41 28.70 -9.48
N ALA A 1122 3.41 27.97 -8.99
CA ALA A 1122 2.56 27.11 -9.83
C ALA A 1122 1.73 27.93 -10.84
N ILE A 1123 1.10 29.03 -10.41
CA ILE A 1123 0.35 29.95 -11.30
C ILE A 1123 1.23 30.47 -12.44
N LEU A 1124 2.42 30.98 -12.13
CA LEU A 1124 3.33 31.56 -13.12
C LEU A 1124 3.83 30.52 -14.15
N ASN A 1125 3.93 29.25 -13.74
CA ASN A 1125 4.35 28.16 -14.63
C ASN A 1125 3.21 27.57 -15.46
N GLY A 1126 1.96 27.57 -14.95
CA GLY A 1126 0.83 26.85 -15.54
C GLY A 1126 -0.31 27.70 -16.13
N CYS A 1127 -0.49 28.95 -15.67
CA CYS A 1127 -1.69 29.76 -15.93
C CYS A 1127 -1.35 31.24 -16.24
N LEU A 1128 -0.20 31.50 -16.87
CA LEU A 1128 0.31 32.85 -17.10
C LEU A 1128 -0.59 33.72 -18.01
N ASP A 1129 -1.31 33.07 -18.93
CA ASP A 1129 -2.26 33.67 -19.88
C ASP A 1129 -3.50 34.28 -19.20
N VAL A 1130 -3.85 33.85 -17.98
CA VAL A 1130 -4.93 34.46 -17.17
C VAL A 1130 -4.66 35.97 -16.94
N PHE A 1131 -3.39 36.37 -16.87
CA PHE A 1131 -2.93 37.74 -16.69
C PHE A 1131 -2.74 38.53 -18.00
N ASP A 1132 -3.14 37.98 -19.14
CA ASP A 1132 -3.05 38.68 -20.43
C ASP A 1132 -3.93 39.94 -20.44
N GLY A 1133 -3.30 41.06 -20.80
CA GLY A 1133 -3.92 42.39 -20.81
C GLY A 1133 -4.11 43.03 -19.43
N VAL A 1134 -3.66 42.39 -18.34
CA VAL A 1134 -3.74 42.95 -16.98
C VAL A 1134 -2.58 43.93 -16.76
N GLY A 1135 -2.85 45.23 -16.83
CA GLY A 1135 -1.85 46.27 -16.58
C GLY A 1135 -1.67 46.64 -15.09
N SER A 1136 -2.65 46.29 -14.26
CA SER A 1136 -2.68 46.50 -12.81
C SER A 1136 -3.57 45.46 -12.14
N ILE A 1137 -3.22 45.02 -10.94
CA ILE A 1137 -3.93 43.96 -10.19
C ILE A 1137 -4.17 44.39 -8.74
N VAL A 1138 -5.31 43.98 -8.17
CA VAL A 1138 -5.63 44.12 -6.74
C VAL A 1138 -5.67 42.73 -6.12
N ASP A 1139 -5.01 42.56 -4.98
CA ASP A 1139 -5.02 41.34 -4.19
C ASP A 1139 -5.79 41.63 -2.89
N VAL A 1140 -6.92 40.96 -2.69
CA VAL A 1140 -7.88 41.24 -1.60
C VAL A 1140 -7.75 40.14 -0.56
N GLY A 1141 -7.33 40.51 0.65
CA GLY A 1141 -6.82 39.53 1.62
C GLY A 1141 -5.36 39.14 1.36
N GLY A 1142 -4.59 40.01 0.69
CA GLY A 1142 -3.22 39.75 0.25
C GLY A 1142 -2.16 39.66 1.35
N GLY A 1143 -2.55 39.77 2.62
CA GLY A 1143 -1.66 39.61 3.77
C GLY A 1143 -0.52 40.62 3.77
N ASN A 1144 0.71 40.12 3.97
CA ASN A 1144 1.94 40.91 3.84
C ASN A 1144 2.33 41.26 2.39
N GLY A 1145 1.55 40.86 1.38
CA GLY A 1145 1.74 41.18 -0.02
C GLY A 1145 2.71 40.26 -0.78
N THR A 1146 3.12 39.14 -0.19
CA THR A 1146 4.03 38.15 -0.83
C THR A 1146 3.50 37.69 -2.20
N THR A 1147 2.19 37.45 -2.32
CA THR A 1147 1.53 37.05 -3.57
C THR A 1147 1.80 38.05 -4.71
N LEU A 1148 1.51 39.34 -4.48
CA LEU A 1148 1.75 40.40 -5.46
C LEU A 1148 3.23 40.64 -5.75
N GLN A 1149 4.12 40.51 -4.76
CA GLN A 1149 5.56 40.63 -4.99
C GLN A 1149 6.06 39.58 -5.99
N LEU A 1150 5.57 38.35 -5.87
CA LEU A 1150 5.89 37.26 -6.79
C LEU A 1150 5.24 37.45 -8.16
N LEU A 1151 3.97 37.86 -8.23
CA LEU A 1151 3.27 38.12 -9.50
C LEU A 1151 3.86 39.30 -10.28
N VAL A 1152 4.13 40.44 -9.64
CA VAL A 1152 4.74 41.61 -10.31
C VAL A 1152 6.16 41.30 -10.79
N LYS A 1153 6.93 40.48 -10.05
CA LYS A 1153 8.24 39.99 -10.46
C LYS A 1153 8.16 38.98 -11.61
N GLY A 1154 7.12 38.15 -11.65
CA GLY A 1154 6.91 37.11 -12.66
C GLY A 1154 6.27 37.60 -13.96
N CYS A 1155 5.46 38.66 -13.91
CA CYS A 1155 4.69 39.21 -15.03
C CYS A 1155 5.09 40.67 -15.31
N PRO A 1156 6.16 40.94 -16.10
CA PRO A 1156 6.73 42.28 -16.26
C PRO A 1156 5.81 43.36 -16.89
N TRP A 1157 4.63 42.98 -17.38
CA TRP A 1157 3.61 43.89 -17.91
C TRP A 1157 2.60 44.37 -16.86
N ILE A 1158 2.58 43.78 -15.66
CA ILE A 1158 1.80 44.26 -14.52
C ILE A 1158 2.56 45.43 -13.90
N ASN A 1159 2.14 46.66 -14.21
CA ASN A 1159 2.85 47.87 -13.81
C ASN A 1159 2.53 48.31 -12.37
N GLN A 1160 1.47 47.78 -11.77
CA GLN A 1160 1.02 48.13 -10.43
C GLN A 1160 0.22 46.99 -9.77
N GLY A 1161 0.73 46.45 -8.67
CA GLY A 1161 -0.02 45.65 -7.72
C GLY A 1161 -0.58 46.52 -6.58
N ILE A 1162 -1.77 46.21 -6.10
CA ILE A 1162 -2.41 46.83 -4.93
C ILE A 1162 -2.75 45.73 -3.93
N ASN A 1163 -1.97 45.60 -2.87
CA ASN A 1163 -2.28 44.71 -1.75
C ASN A 1163 -3.32 45.41 -0.87
N PHE A 1164 -4.52 44.84 -0.78
CA PHE A 1164 -5.64 45.34 0.00
C PHE A 1164 -6.00 44.34 1.10
N ASP A 1165 -5.84 44.76 2.36
CA ASP A 1165 -6.16 43.96 3.54
C ASP A 1165 -6.50 44.86 4.73
N LEU A 1166 -6.82 44.28 5.89
CA LEU A 1166 -7.08 45.00 7.13
C LEU A 1166 -5.90 45.92 7.49
N PRO A 1167 -6.14 47.14 8.02
CA PRO A 1167 -5.09 48.13 8.26
C PRO A 1167 -3.92 47.63 9.13
N HIS A 1168 -4.16 46.70 10.05
CA HIS A 1168 -3.10 46.14 10.89
C HIS A 1168 -2.21 45.15 10.11
N VAL A 1169 -2.80 44.38 9.18
CA VAL A 1169 -2.13 43.38 8.34
C VAL A 1169 -1.20 44.06 7.33
N VAL A 1170 -1.70 45.04 6.57
CA VAL A 1170 -0.87 45.76 5.60
C VAL A 1170 0.20 46.67 6.25
N SER A 1171 0.08 47.00 7.54
CA SER A 1171 1.04 47.91 8.20
C SER A 1171 2.41 47.28 8.44
N VAL A 1172 2.50 45.95 8.50
CA VAL A 1172 3.74 45.17 8.64
C VAL A 1172 4.28 44.64 7.30
N ALA A 1173 3.60 44.94 6.19
CA ALA A 1173 3.99 44.48 4.86
C ALA A 1173 5.32 45.12 4.38
N LEU A 1174 6.17 44.31 3.75
CA LEU A 1174 7.46 44.77 3.22
C LEU A 1174 7.26 45.59 1.95
N LYS A 1175 7.78 46.82 1.95
CA LYS A 1175 7.80 47.67 0.75
C LYS A 1175 8.55 47.00 -0.39
N SER A 1176 7.93 46.99 -1.55
CA SER A 1176 8.42 46.34 -2.76
C SER A 1176 8.10 47.20 -3.98
N ASP A 1177 8.99 47.20 -4.96
CA ASP A 1177 8.81 47.98 -6.18
C ASP A 1177 7.59 47.47 -6.98
N GLY A 1178 6.70 48.38 -7.37
CA GLY A 1178 5.48 48.05 -8.10
C GLY A 1178 4.29 47.61 -7.24
N VAL A 1179 4.42 47.44 -5.93
CA VAL A 1179 3.31 47.08 -5.02
C VAL A 1179 2.95 48.25 -4.10
N VAL A 1180 1.65 48.57 -4.01
CA VAL A 1180 1.09 49.57 -3.08
C VAL A 1180 0.24 48.85 -2.05
N HIS A 1181 0.41 49.19 -0.78
CA HIS A 1181 -0.35 48.61 0.33
C HIS A 1181 -1.48 49.56 0.75
N VAL A 1182 -2.72 49.05 0.83
CA VAL A 1182 -3.94 49.81 1.13
C VAL A 1182 -4.69 49.11 2.26
N GLY A 1183 -4.95 49.83 3.35
CA GLY A 1183 -5.69 49.31 4.49
C GLY A 1183 -7.18 49.60 4.38
N GLY A 1184 -8.03 48.58 4.54
CA GLY A 1184 -9.49 48.74 4.58
C GLY A 1184 -10.23 47.45 4.94
N ASP A 1185 -11.55 47.53 5.08
CA ASP A 1185 -12.41 46.35 5.24
C ASP A 1185 -12.88 45.85 3.86
N MET A 1186 -12.72 44.56 3.60
CA MET A 1186 -13.04 43.94 2.30
C MET A 1186 -14.55 43.84 2.01
N PHE A 1187 -15.41 43.76 3.02
CA PHE A 1187 -16.86 43.71 2.84
C PHE A 1187 -17.45 45.09 2.57
N ASP A 1188 -16.89 46.14 3.19
CA ASP A 1188 -17.35 47.52 3.01
C ASP A 1188 -16.72 48.22 1.80
N SER A 1189 -15.44 47.95 1.49
CA SER A 1189 -14.64 48.82 0.58
C SER A 1189 -14.41 48.26 -0.83
N CYS A 1190 -14.49 46.95 -1.06
CA CYS A 1190 -14.11 46.35 -2.35
C CYS A 1190 -14.93 46.85 -3.55
N LYS A 1191 -16.18 47.28 -3.32
CA LYS A 1191 -17.05 47.84 -4.38
C LYS A 1191 -16.53 49.12 -5.01
N GLU A 1192 -15.68 49.88 -4.32
CA GLU A 1192 -15.08 51.11 -4.87
C GLU A 1192 -13.76 50.84 -5.59
N ALA A 1193 -13.14 49.67 -5.36
CA ALA A 1193 -11.81 49.32 -5.90
C ALA A 1193 -11.86 48.61 -7.26
N ILE A 1194 -12.97 47.94 -7.61
CA ILE A 1194 -13.11 47.18 -8.86
C ILE A 1194 -13.89 48.02 -9.90
N PRO A 1195 -13.28 48.44 -11.02
CA PRO A 1195 -14.00 49.20 -12.05
C PRO A 1195 -15.00 48.31 -12.81
N GLU A 1196 -16.07 48.90 -13.35
CA GLU A 1196 -17.17 48.23 -14.11
C GLU A 1196 -16.75 47.35 -15.31
N LYS A 1197 -15.45 47.30 -15.65
CA LYS A 1197 -14.88 46.52 -16.76
C LYS A 1197 -13.64 45.70 -16.34
N GLY A 1198 -13.45 45.47 -15.05
CA GLY A 1198 -12.37 44.62 -14.53
C GLY A 1198 -12.57 43.13 -14.85
N LYS A 1199 -11.48 42.37 -14.90
CA LYS A 1199 -11.51 40.91 -14.76
C LYS A 1199 -11.41 40.58 -13.27
N VAL A 1200 -12.25 39.67 -12.77
CA VAL A 1200 -12.04 39.03 -11.46
C VAL A 1200 -11.31 37.71 -11.71
N ILE A 1201 -10.24 37.45 -10.96
CA ILE A 1201 -9.49 36.20 -11.00
C ILE A 1201 -9.64 35.59 -9.60
N ILE A 1202 -10.23 34.39 -9.53
CA ILE A 1202 -10.27 33.58 -8.31
C ILE A 1202 -9.24 32.47 -8.49
N VAL A 1203 -8.37 32.32 -7.49
CA VAL A 1203 -7.41 31.21 -7.39
C VAL A 1203 -7.72 30.51 -6.08
N GLU A 1204 -8.27 29.30 -6.17
CA GLU A 1204 -8.72 28.51 -5.02
C GLU A 1204 -8.37 27.03 -5.22
N SER A 1205 -8.14 26.33 -4.12
CA SER A 1205 -7.92 24.88 -4.10
C SER A 1205 -9.27 24.18 -4.06
N VAL A 1206 -9.72 23.61 -5.19
CA VAL A 1206 -11.06 23.04 -5.29
C VAL A 1206 -11.12 21.59 -4.81
N ILE A 1207 -12.10 21.26 -3.96
CA ILE A 1207 -12.40 19.87 -3.56
C ILE A 1207 -13.20 19.16 -4.67
N GLU A 1208 -12.56 18.68 -5.74
CA GLU A 1208 -13.21 17.90 -6.81
C GLU A 1208 -12.43 16.69 -7.32
N ASN A 1209 -13.17 15.63 -7.66
CA ASN A 1209 -12.66 14.39 -8.27
C ASN A 1209 -12.66 14.53 -9.81
N ASN A 1210 -11.66 15.15 -10.43
CA ASN A 1210 -11.59 15.28 -11.90
C ASN A 1210 -10.39 14.54 -12.52
N LYS A 1211 -10.57 13.23 -12.71
CA LYS A 1211 -9.78 12.27 -13.52
C LYS A 1211 -8.42 12.78 -14.06
N LEU A 1212 -7.34 12.35 -13.42
CA LEU A 1212 -6.03 12.19 -14.08
C LEU A 1212 -5.32 10.89 -13.66
N GLU A 1213 -4.20 10.62 -14.31
CA GLU A 1213 -3.38 9.41 -14.20
C GLU A 1213 -2.96 9.13 -12.73
N GLU A 1214 -2.72 7.88 -12.34
CA GLU A 1214 -2.77 7.44 -10.91
C GLU A 1214 -1.69 8.05 -9.98
N ASN A 1215 -0.59 8.59 -10.53
CA ASN A 1215 0.32 9.47 -9.77
C ASN A 1215 -0.36 10.77 -9.33
N VAL A 1216 -1.22 11.30 -10.20
CA VAL A 1216 -2.13 12.40 -9.89
C VAL A 1216 -3.23 11.91 -8.95
N MET A 1217 -3.71 10.65 -9.04
CA MET A 1217 -4.70 10.12 -8.07
C MET A 1217 -4.19 10.05 -6.62
N LYS A 1218 -2.96 9.59 -6.35
CA LYS A 1218 -2.43 9.62 -4.96
C LYS A 1218 -2.29 11.07 -4.48
N LYS A 1219 -1.79 11.96 -5.34
CA LYS A 1219 -1.66 13.40 -5.05
C LYS A 1219 -3.03 14.10 -4.89
N GLU A 1220 -4.06 13.70 -5.64
CA GLU A 1220 -5.44 14.18 -5.55
C GLU A 1220 -6.11 13.69 -4.25
N LEU A 1221 -5.91 12.44 -3.85
CA LEU A 1221 -6.36 11.92 -2.57
C LEU A 1221 -5.73 12.70 -1.41
N GLU A 1222 -4.42 12.93 -1.48
CA GLU A 1222 -3.68 13.69 -0.47
C GLU A 1222 -4.07 15.18 -0.44
N LEU A 1223 -4.30 15.81 -1.60
CA LEU A 1223 -4.79 17.20 -1.67
C LEU A 1223 -6.26 17.34 -1.24
N LYS A 1224 -7.09 16.32 -1.50
CA LYS A 1224 -8.48 16.24 -1.05
C LYS A 1224 -8.57 16.12 0.46
N ASP A 1225 -7.65 15.39 1.08
CA ASP A 1225 -7.51 15.35 2.53
C ASP A 1225 -7.16 16.74 3.10
N VAL A 1226 -6.21 17.45 2.49
CA VAL A 1226 -5.90 18.86 2.83
C VAL A 1226 -7.15 19.74 2.71
N GLY A 1227 -7.94 19.61 1.65
CA GLY A 1227 -9.21 20.33 1.51
C GLY A 1227 -10.25 19.99 2.58
N LEU A 1228 -10.35 18.72 3.00
CA LEU A 1228 -11.23 18.32 4.10
C LEU A 1228 -10.77 18.88 5.45
N PHE A 1229 -9.46 18.90 5.71
CA PHE A 1229 -8.89 19.53 6.89
C PHE A 1229 -9.19 21.03 6.92
N LEU A 1230 -8.91 21.75 5.82
CA LEU A 1230 -9.19 23.18 5.70
C LEU A 1230 -10.68 23.50 5.88
N ASP A 1231 -11.59 22.66 5.37
CA ASP A 1231 -13.03 22.87 5.63
C ASP A 1231 -13.37 22.78 7.12
N MET A 1232 -12.80 21.81 7.84
CA MET A 1232 -12.99 21.71 9.29
C MET A 1232 -12.36 22.89 10.04
N THR A 1233 -11.17 23.35 9.64
CA THR A 1233 -10.49 24.53 10.19
C THR A 1233 -11.35 25.78 10.01
N MET A 1234 -11.94 25.97 8.82
CA MET A 1234 -12.88 27.06 8.57
C MET A 1234 -14.15 26.97 9.41
N MET A 1235 -14.62 25.75 9.72
CA MET A 1235 -15.75 25.51 10.64
C MET A 1235 -15.43 25.82 12.11
N ALA A 1236 -14.20 25.55 12.54
CA ALA A 1236 -13.73 25.80 13.91
C ALA A 1236 -13.49 27.30 14.17
N HIS A 1237 -13.01 28.05 13.17
CA HIS A 1237 -12.49 29.40 13.37
C HIS A 1237 -13.33 30.53 12.77
N THR A 1238 -14.19 30.26 11.77
CA THR A 1238 -14.87 31.32 11.02
C THR A 1238 -16.39 31.19 10.99
N ASN A 1239 -17.09 32.32 10.96
CA ASN A 1239 -18.56 32.35 10.91
C ASN A 1239 -19.15 32.14 9.51
N LYS A 1240 -18.36 32.36 8.44
CA LYS A 1240 -18.82 32.35 7.05
C LYS A 1240 -17.94 31.54 6.08
N GLY A 1241 -16.86 30.95 6.58
CA GLY A 1241 -15.92 30.16 5.80
C GLY A 1241 -16.37 28.71 5.63
N LYS A 1242 -16.26 28.23 4.41
CA LYS A 1242 -16.27 26.81 4.03
C LYS A 1242 -15.46 26.64 2.76
N GLU A 1243 -14.89 25.47 2.60
CA GLU A 1243 -14.42 25.02 1.30
C GLU A 1243 -15.61 24.74 0.37
N ARG A 1244 -15.36 24.76 -0.94
CA ARG A 1244 -16.39 24.66 -1.98
C ARG A 1244 -15.93 23.75 -3.12
N SER A 1245 -16.87 23.04 -3.74
CA SER A 1245 -16.64 22.42 -5.05
C SER A 1245 -16.58 23.48 -6.17
N LEU A 1246 -16.20 23.09 -7.38
CA LEU A 1246 -16.21 23.99 -8.54
C LEU A 1246 -17.64 24.44 -8.82
N ASP A 1247 -18.60 23.52 -8.76
CA ASP A 1247 -20.03 23.85 -8.91
C ASP A 1247 -20.52 24.88 -7.89
N GLU A 1248 -20.09 24.79 -6.63
CA GLU A 1248 -20.43 25.78 -5.61
C GLU A 1248 -19.75 27.14 -5.85
N TRP A 1249 -18.51 27.15 -6.35
CA TRP A 1249 -17.82 28.36 -6.76
C TRP A 1249 -18.44 29.00 -8.02
N VAL A 1250 -18.79 28.20 -9.02
CA VAL A 1250 -19.51 28.60 -10.23
C VAL A 1250 -20.88 29.17 -9.87
N TYR A 1251 -21.60 28.57 -8.92
CA TYR A 1251 -22.85 29.13 -8.40
C TYR A 1251 -22.62 30.50 -7.74
N VAL A 1252 -21.61 30.64 -6.86
CA VAL A 1252 -21.28 31.93 -6.23
C VAL A 1252 -20.90 33.00 -7.27
N LEU A 1253 -20.10 32.64 -8.28
CA LEU A 1253 -19.72 33.49 -9.41
C LEU A 1253 -20.91 33.87 -10.31
N HIS A 1254 -21.95 33.03 -10.41
CA HIS A 1254 -23.18 33.35 -11.13
C HIS A 1254 -24.14 34.26 -10.33
N GLN A 1255 -24.00 34.33 -9.00
CA GLN A 1255 -24.81 35.21 -8.13
C GLN A 1255 -24.17 36.60 -7.93
N ALA A 1256 -22.87 36.73 -8.18
CA ALA A 1256 -22.08 37.97 -8.04
C ALA A 1256 -22.16 38.87 -9.29
#